data_AF-Q01T59-F1
#
_entry.id   AF-Q01T59-F1
#
_cell.length_a   1.000
_cell.length_b   1.000
_cell.length_c   1.000
_cell.angle_alpha   90.00
_cell.angle_beta   90.00
_cell.angle_gamma   90.00
#
_symmetry.space_group_name_H-M   'P 1'
#
loop_
_entity.id
_entity.type
_entity.pdbx_description
1 polymer ?
#
loop_
_entity_poly.entity_id
_entity_poly.type
_entity_poly.pdbx_seq_one_letter_code
_entity_poly.pdbx_strand_id
1 'polypeptide(L)'
;MSPFTRRQFFIDAARLSGSAGLAALLGPVARASAIEAEPGSTYLDADHVVILMQENRSFDHAFGTLRGVRGFNDPRAVTLPDGNPVWLQTNAAGETYAPFRLNIKDTNATWLGSLPHSWRDQTDARNHGNHDRWLDAKPSGRKECAGMPLTLGYYDREDLPFYYALADAFTICDQNFCSSLTGTTPNRLYLWTGTIREQQNAESPANVRNSDVDYGSTARWPTFPERLEDAGVSWKIYQNEISLLSGLAGERDAWLSNFTDNPIEWFEQFNVGFSKTFRAYAQKAVATLPEEIAELDRRAAAATGADAAKLRREKQSLEKQLQLIRGMAPKYTDDAWSKLTQRERNLHEKAFCTNAADPDYRDLTTLRYRDGAIERELKVPKGDVLHQFRADVAQGKLPAVSWIVPPENFSDHPGAPWYGAWMVSEVLNILTHNPEVWKKTIFILAYDENDGYFDHVVPFGAPDPARRDAGKTSEGIDPAVEFWSLARDRERRSTAEARGSSIGLGFRVPLLVASPWSRGGFVCSQVFDHTSVLQLLEKLLSRKTGKAIHETNISAWRRTVCGDLSSVFLPATSGPDKLTFPERDAVIEAIHKARFKKAPSGYRKLAASEIADFRRDPQAARWMPRQEKGVRPSLAIPYELYAEGRLSANGKLLEISMEAGTALFGARSAGSPFHAYAPGKFRGSAELRTRAYAVEPGKRVQDAWEIEVFENGVYHLSVCGPNGFLREFAGGPGDPEFDIRCKYTRGGDLTVVLINRHAKSSYAVELADHMYQGISRQQTVAPGQEKSLHLALAKSFSWYDFTIRVNGAETYLRRCAGRVETGKTGYSDPVMARLV
;
A
#
# COMPACT_ATOMS: atom_id res chain seq x y z
N MET A 1 6.72 -13.74 -38.40
CA MET A 1 7.90 -13.28 -37.63
C MET A 1 8.17 -14.30 -36.54
N SER A 2 9.43 -14.70 -36.35
CA SER A 2 9.86 -15.71 -35.37
C SER A 2 9.36 -15.37 -33.95
N PRO A 3 8.78 -16.32 -33.19
CA PRO A 3 8.42 -16.07 -31.81
C PRO A 3 9.72 -15.82 -31.03
N PHE A 4 9.83 -14.65 -30.39
CA PHE A 4 10.86 -14.40 -29.40
C PHE A 4 10.84 -15.56 -28.40
N THR A 5 11.86 -16.43 -28.44
CA THR A 5 11.86 -17.62 -27.59
C THR A 5 12.11 -17.17 -26.15
N ARG A 6 11.38 -17.74 -25.18
CA ARG A 6 11.48 -17.43 -23.74
C ARG A 6 12.92 -17.57 -23.19
N ARG A 7 13.67 -18.50 -23.78
CA ARG A 7 15.12 -18.64 -23.58
C ARG A 7 15.87 -17.38 -24.00
N GLN A 8 15.51 -16.75 -25.12
CA GLN A 8 16.05 -15.46 -25.56
C GLN A 8 15.67 -14.33 -24.60
N PHE A 9 14.48 -14.31 -23.99
CA PHE A 9 14.18 -13.33 -22.93
C PHE A 9 15.07 -13.53 -21.69
N PHE A 10 15.18 -14.74 -21.14
CA PHE A 10 16.08 -14.98 -19.98
C PHE A 10 17.54 -14.74 -20.33
N ILE A 11 17.94 -15.14 -21.54
CA ILE A 11 19.24 -14.82 -22.12
C ILE A 11 19.42 -13.32 -22.28
N ASP A 12 18.42 -12.56 -22.70
CA ASP A 12 18.50 -11.10 -22.84
C ASP A 12 18.52 -10.45 -21.47
N ALA A 13 17.71 -10.92 -20.52
CA ALA A 13 17.69 -10.53 -19.12
C ALA A 13 19.01 -10.84 -18.38
N ALA A 14 19.75 -11.87 -18.80
CA ALA A 14 21.10 -12.17 -18.32
C ALA A 14 22.23 -11.59 -19.19
N ARG A 15 21.96 -11.22 -20.45
CA ARG A 15 22.83 -10.45 -21.38
C ARG A 15 22.62 -8.94 -21.24
N LEU A 16 21.90 -8.51 -20.22
CA LEU A 16 21.67 -7.13 -19.83
C LEU A 16 22.93 -6.42 -19.29
N SER A 17 24.10 -6.84 -19.77
CA SER A 17 25.38 -6.13 -19.73
C SER A 17 25.59 -5.24 -20.98
N GLY A 18 24.56 -5.00 -21.79
CA GLY A 18 24.60 -4.15 -22.98
C GLY A 18 23.24 -3.62 -23.46
N SER A 19 23.27 -2.66 -24.39
CA SER A 19 22.18 -1.77 -24.87
C SER A 19 20.87 -2.39 -25.37
N ALA A 20 20.79 -3.71 -25.60
CA ALA A 20 19.63 -4.33 -26.26
C ALA A 20 18.46 -4.74 -25.33
N GLY A 21 18.69 -5.05 -24.04
CA GLY A 21 17.66 -5.68 -23.20
C GLY A 21 16.68 -4.75 -22.46
N LEU A 22 17.00 -3.47 -22.21
CA LEU A 22 16.06 -2.52 -21.55
C LEU A 22 14.91 -2.14 -22.51
N ALA A 23 15.16 -2.10 -23.82
CA ALA A 23 14.12 -1.88 -24.81
C ALA A 23 13.06 -3.00 -24.82
N ALA A 24 13.45 -4.23 -24.53
CA ALA A 24 12.54 -5.36 -24.47
C ALA A 24 11.55 -5.24 -23.29
N LEU A 25 11.99 -4.70 -22.14
CA LEU A 25 11.15 -4.55 -20.93
C LEU A 25 10.18 -3.37 -21.01
N LEU A 26 10.55 -2.27 -21.68
CA LEU A 26 9.68 -1.11 -21.89
C LEU A 26 8.72 -1.27 -23.07
N GLY A 27 9.03 -2.16 -24.02
CA GLY A 27 8.21 -2.45 -25.20
C GLY A 27 6.75 -2.80 -24.86
N PRO A 28 6.48 -3.67 -23.85
CA PRO A 28 5.11 -3.97 -23.42
C PRO A 28 4.35 -2.76 -22.87
N VAL A 29 5.00 -1.84 -22.16
CA VAL A 29 4.36 -0.61 -21.64
C VAL A 29 3.97 0.32 -22.81
N ALA A 30 4.87 0.49 -23.77
CA ALA A 30 4.58 1.27 -24.98
C ALA A 30 3.46 0.63 -25.83
N ARG A 31 3.44 -0.71 -25.94
CA ARG A 31 2.38 -1.43 -26.67
C ARG A 31 1.04 -1.30 -25.95
N ALA A 32 1.03 -1.46 -24.63
CA ALA A 32 -0.16 -1.35 -23.79
C ALA A 32 -0.79 0.05 -23.88
N SER A 33 0.02 1.10 -23.87
CA SER A 33 -0.47 2.49 -23.98
C SER A 33 -0.96 2.86 -25.39
N ALA A 34 -0.45 2.17 -26.42
CA ALA A 34 -0.82 2.41 -27.82
C ALA A 34 -2.12 1.71 -28.25
N ILE A 35 -2.54 0.64 -27.58
CA ILE A 35 -3.80 -0.05 -27.90
C ILE A 35 -4.95 0.65 -27.18
N GLU A 36 -5.90 1.17 -27.95
CA GLU A 36 -7.03 1.96 -27.46
C GLU A 36 -8.29 1.11 -27.34
N ALA A 37 -9.15 1.45 -26.36
CA ALA A 37 -10.53 0.99 -26.34
C ALA A 37 -11.39 1.86 -27.25
N GLU A 38 -12.62 1.42 -27.52
CA GLU A 38 -13.59 2.20 -28.31
C GLU A 38 -13.76 3.61 -27.72
N PRO A 39 -13.59 4.70 -28.50
CA PRO A 39 -13.73 6.06 -27.99
C PRO A 39 -15.07 6.28 -27.28
N GLY A 40 -15.03 6.88 -26.10
CA GLY A 40 -16.21 7.11 -25.26
C GLY A 40 -16.65 5.91 -24.41
N SER A 41 -16.06 4.71 -24.62
CA SER A 41 -16.23 3.59 -23.69
C SER A 41 -15.65 3.92 -22.31
N THR A 42 -16.09 3.17 -21.31
CA THR A 42 -15.67 3.33 -19.91
C THR A 42 -15.13 2.01 -19.37
N TYR A 43 -14.49 2.06 -18.21
CA TYR A 43 -14.02 0.86 -17.51
C TYR A 43 -15.13 -0.19 -17.25
N LEU A 44 -16.40 0.21 -17.31
CA LEU A 44 -17.55 -0.68 -17.17
C LEU A 44 -17.78 -1.57 -18.40
N ASP A 45 -17.10 -1.29 -19.51
CA ASP A 45 -17.09 -2.09 -20.73
C ASP A 45 -15.94 -3.13 -20.73
N ALA A 46 -15.20 -3.25 -19.61
CA ALA A 46 -14.15 -4.24 -19.44
C ALA A 46 -14.69 -5.68 -19.50
N ASP A 47 -13.98 -6.51 -20.26
CA ASP A 47 -14.22 -7.94 -20.29
C ASP A 47 -13.45 -8.71 -19.22
N HIS A 48 -12.27 -8.20 -18.85
CA HIS A 48 -11.32 -8.88 -17.98
C HIS A 48 -10.73 -7.93 -16.96
N VAL A 49 -10.58 -8.41 -15.72
CA VAL A 49 -9.75 -7.79 -14.68
C VAL A 49 -8.64 -8.77 -14.32
N VAL A 50 -7.38 -8.35 -14.49
CA VAL A 50 -6.19 -9.13 -14.17
C VAL A 50 -5.47 -8.46 -13.01
N ILE A 51 -5.26 -9.19 -11.92
CA ILE A 51 -4.68 -8.67 -10.67
C ILE A 51 -3.36 -9.40 -10.42
N LEU A 52 -2.27 -8.64 -10.34
CA LEU A 52 -0.96 -9.11 -9.88
C LEU A 52 -0.60 -8.35 -8.60
N MET A 53 -0.41 -9.09 -7.51
CA MET A 53 0.08 -8.55 -6.25
C MET A 53 1.53 -9.00 -6.06
N GLN A 54 2.43 -8.02 -5.94
CA GLN A 54 3.84 -8.19 -5.62
C GLN A 54 4.06 -8.11 -4.08
N GLU A 55 5.29 -8.38 -3.68
CA GLU A 55 5.90 -8.35 -2.34
C GLU A 55 7.07 -7.35 -2.35
N ASN A 56 7.57 -6.94 -1.20
CA ASN A 56 6.83 -6.01 -0.38
C ASN A 56 7.60 -4.69 -0.42
N ARG A 57 6.89 -3.58 -0.65
CA ARG A 57 7.51 -2.28 -0.95
C ARG A 57 6.61 -1.17 -0.44
N SER A 58 7.17 -0.24 0.35
CA SER A 58 6.45 0.98 0.70
C SER A 58 6.35 1.91 -0.53
N PHE A 59 5.35 2.79 -0.52
CA PHE A 59 5.18 3.76 -1.60
C PHE A 59 6.37 4.72 -1.70
N ASP A 60 6.81 5.33 -0.60
CA ASP A 60 7.96 6.25 -0.64
C ASP A 60 9.25 5.57 -1.05
N HIS A 61 9.44 4.30 -0.68
CA HIS A 61 10.60 3.51 -1.05
C HIS A 61 10.70 3.32 -2.57
N ALA A 62 9.58 3.09 -3.26
CA ALA A 62 9.57 2.88 -4.71
C ALA A 62 9.36 4.17 -5.52
N PHE A 63 8.46 5.05 -5.06
CA PHE A 63 7.92 6.17 -5.84
C PHE A 63 7.97 7.51 -5.12
N GLY A 64 8.56 7.61 -3.92
CA GLY A 64 8.63 8.87 -3.16
C GLY A 64 9.33 10.01 -3.91
N THR A 65 10.15 9.70 -4.92
CA THR A 65 10.80 10.70 -5.79
C THR A 65 10.08 10.96 -7.12
N LEU A 66 9.04 10.22 -7.47
CA LEU A 66 8.29 10.39 -8.72
C LEU A 66 7.59 11.75 -8.78
N ARG A 67 7.59 12.43 -9.93
CA ARG A 67 6.94 13.76 -10.03
C ARG A 67 5.44 13.71 -9.72
N GLY A 68 4.97 14.68 -8.94
CA GLY A 68 3.54 14.95 -8.72
C GLY A 68 2.78 13.96 -7.83
N VAL A 69 3.45 12.99 -7.20
CA VAL A 69 2.86 12.19 -6.12
C VAL A 69 3.12 12.82 -4.76
N ARG A 70 2.32 12.50 -3.74
CA ARG A 70 2.65 12.81 -2.35
C ARG A 70 3.82 11.96 -1.88
N GLY A 71 5.03 12.47 -2.09
CA GLY A 71 6.30 11.83 -1.74
C GLY A 71 7.19 12.76 -0.91
N PHE A 72 8.48 12.79 -1.19
CA PHE A 72 9.45 13.53 -0.37
C PHE A 72 9.32 15.06 -0.39
N ASN A 73 8.55 15.65 -1.32
CA ASN A 73 8.23 17.09 -1.29
C ASN A 73 6.82 17.38 -0.72
N ASP A 74 6.12 16.45 -0.07
CA ASP A 74 4.78 16.73 0.48
C ASP A 74 4.84 17.86 1.54
N PRO A 75 4.24 19.04 1.30
CA PRO A 75 4.32 20.16 2.24
C PRO A 75 3.33 20.02 3.42
N ARG A 76 2.54 18.94 3.49
CA ARG A 76 1.65 18.61 4.62
C ARG A 76 2.11 17.37 5.39
N ALA A 77 3.39 17.00 5.29
CA ALA A 77 3.94 15.95 6.12
C ALA A 77 3.83 16.31 7.61
N VAL A 78 3.58 15.31 8.46
CA VAL A 78 3.35 15.54 9.90
C VAL A 78 4.63 15.87 10.65
N THR A 79 4.48 16.52 11.80
CA THR A 79 5.57 16.74 12.77
C THR A 79 5.51 15.67 13.86
N LEU A 80 6.66 15.08 14.17
CA LEU A 80 6.85 14.06 15.21
C LEU A 80 6.86 14.68 16.62
N PRO A 81 6.71 13.85 17.68
CA PRO A 81 6.73 14.34 19.07
C PRO A 81 8.00 15.11 19.45
N ASP A 82 9.15 14.80 18.83
CA ASP A 82 10.42 15.49 19.06
C ASP A 82 10.54 16.85 18.33
N GLY A 83 9.50 17.23 17.57
CA GLY A 83 9.44 18.45 16.76
C GLY A 83 10.10 18.34 15.39
N ASN A 84 10.61 17.16 15.01
CA ASN A 84 11.11 16.92 13.66
C ASN A 84 9.98 16.73 12.65
N PRO A 85 10.15 17.13 11.38
CA PRO A 85 9.33 16.60 10.30
C PRO A 85 9.51 15.09 10.21
N VAL A 86 8.44 14.37 9.85
CA VAL A 86 8.36 12.89 9.83
C VAL A 86 9.50 12.17 9.13
N TRP A 87 10.17 12.79 8.16
CA TRP A 87 11.31 12.18 7.47
C TRP A 87 12.54 12.00 8.37
N LEU A 88 12.71 12.81 9.42
CA LEU A 88 13.84 12.66 10.33
C LEU A 88 13.44 11.75 11.49
N GLN A 89 13.91 10.52 11.44
CA GLN A 89 13.62 9.51 12.47
C GLN A 89 14.78 9.45 13.46
N THR A 90 14.45 9.48 14.76
CA THR A 90 15.42 9.43 15.86
C THR A 90 15.29 8.09 16.58
N ASN A 91 16.37 7.33 16.71
CA ASN A 91 16.36 6.06 17.43
C ASN A 91 16.46 6.24 18.96
N ALA A 92 16.31 5.16 19.72
CA ALA A 92 16.42 5.17 21.18
C ALA A 92 17.79 5.63 21.70
N ALA A 93 18.85 5.58 20.88
CA ALA A 93 20.18 6.10 21.21
C ALA A 93 20.33 7.62 20.94
N GLY A 94 19.27 8.30 20.50
CA GLY A 94 19.27 9.74 20.20
C GLY A 94 19.94 10.07 18.86
N GLU A 95 20.06 9.10 17.96
CA GLU A 95 20.64 9.30 16.64
C GLU A 95 19.57 9.52 15.59
N THR A 96 19.67 10.62 14.86
CA THR A 96 18.72 11.00 13.84
C THR A 96 19.26 10.73 12.44
N TYR A 97 18.44 10.10 11.61
CA TYR A 97 18.74 9.79 10.21
C TYR A 97 17.62 10.29 9.29
N ALA A 98 17.97 10.54 8.04
CA ALA A 98 17.04 10.92 6.98
C ALA A 98 17.01 9.85 5.88
N PRO A 99 15.99 9.87 4.99
CA PRO A 99 15.95 8.99 3.85
C PRO A 99 17.17 9.13 2.93
N PHE A 100 17.68 8.00 2.45
CA PHE A 100 18.88 7.93 1.62
C PHE A 100 18.71 6.94 0.48
N ARG A 101 19.35 7.23 -0.65
CA ARG A 101 19.18 6.43 -1.86
C ARG A 101 19.89 5.08 -1.70
N LEU A 102 19.15 4.00 -1.93
CA LEU A 102 19.67 2.65 -2.11
C LEU A 102 20.10 2.47 -3.56
N ASN A 103 21.23 3.08 -3.95
CA ASN A 103 21.70 3.04 -5.32
C ASN A 103 21.95 1.58 -5.76
N ILE A 104 21.02 1.02 -6.53
CA ILE A 104 21.06 -0.38 -6.99
C ILE A 104 22.21 -0.61 -7.96
N LYS A 105 22.71 0.47 -8.56
CA LYS A 105 23.82 0.43 -9.48
C LYS A 105 25.13 0.19 -8.76
N ASP A 106 25.36 0.86 -7.64
CA ASP A 106 26.68 0.93 -7.01
C ASP A 106 26.82 0.19 -5.68
N THR A 107 25.73 -0.38 -5.18
CA THR A 107 25.70 -1.05 -3.88
C THR A 107 25.00 -2.38 -3.98
N ASN A 108 25.25 -3.31 -3.06
CA ASN A 108 24.49 -4.56 -2.97
C ASN A 108 23.11 -4.39 -2.30
N ALA A 109 22.51 -3.20 -2.34
CA ALA A 109 21.27 -2.85 -1.62
C ALA A 109 20.14 -3.87 -1.78
N THR A 110 19.95 -4.37 -3.00
CA THR A 110 18.92 -5.37 -3.35
C THR A 110 19.15 -6.74 -2.70
N TRP A 111 20.34 -6.99 -2.15
CA TRP A 111 20.72 -8.27 -1.57
C TRP A 111 20.82 -8.22 -0.05
N LEU A 112 20.36 -7.14 0.59
CA LEU A 112 20.42 -6.96 2.04
C LEU A 112 19.30 -7.71 2.80
N GLY A 113 18.34 -8.28 2.08
CA GLY A 113 17.22 -9.04 2.66
C GLY A 113 16.11 -8.16 3.21
N SER A 114 15.09 -8.81 3.76
CA SER A 114 13.92 -8.17 4.34
C SER A 114 14.22 -7.45 5.66
N LEU A 115 13.38 -6.46 5.97
CA LEU A 115 13.31 -5.84 7.29
C LEU A 115 12.15 -6.44 8.11
N PRO A 116 12.04 -6.18 9.42
CA PRO A 116 10.95 -6.70 10.23
C PRO A 116 9.59 -6.12 9.82
N HIS A 117 8.60 -6.95 9.51
CA HIS A 117 7.27 -6.49 9.06
C HIS A 117 6.09 -7.26 9.66
N SER A 118 6.28 -7.88 10.84
CA SER A 118 5.17 -8.53 11.55
C SER A 118 4.19 -7.51 12.15
N TRP A 119 3.01 -7.99 12.60
CA TRP A 119 2.05 -7.21 13.40
C TRP A 119 2.71 -6.38 14.51
N ARG A 120 3.66 -7.00 15.22
CA ARG A 120 4.39 -6.37 16.31
C ARG A 120 5.22 -5.19 15.80
N ASP A 121 6.04 -5.44 14.78
CA ASP A 121 7.01 -4.47 14.26
C ASP A 121 6.31 -3.30 13.54
N GLN A 122 5.22 -3.56 12.81
CA GLN A 122 4.44 -2.52 12.16
C GLN A 122 3.65 -1.67 13.17
N THR A 123 3.04 -2.29 14.18
CA THR A 123 2.38 -1.56 15.27
C THR A 123 3.39 -0.70 16.04
N ASP A 124 4.57 -1.23 16.32
CA ASP A 124 5.64 -0.53 17.05
C ASP A 124 6.20 0.65 16.22
N ALA A 125 6.33 0.51 14.89
CA ALA A 125 6.75 1.61 14.01
C ALA A 125 5.71 2.75 13.94
N ARG A 126 4.41 2.40 13.86
CA ARG A 126 3.31 3.39 13.90
C ARG A 126 3.21 4.09 15.27
N ASN A 127 3.55 3.39 16.35
CA ASN A 127 3.63 3.89 17.72
C ASN A 127 2.42 4.76 18.14
N HIS A 128 1.20 4.19 18.12
CA HIS A 128 -0.05 4.90 18.46
C HIS A 128 -0.31 6.17 17.63
N GLY A 129 0.27 6.25 16.42
CA GLY A 129 0.15 7.40 15.52
C GLY A 129 1.28 8.43 15.67
N ASN A 130 2.20 8.26 16.62
CA ASN A 130 3.40 9.09 16.75
C ASN A 130 4.35 8.93 15.57
N HIS A 131 4.40 7.73 14.98
CA HIS A 131 5.11 7.44 13.73
C HIS A 131 6.61 7.78 13.78
N ASP A 132 7.22 7.56 14.95
CA ASP A 132 8.57 8.03 15.35
C ASP A 132 9.52 6.90 15.76
N ARG A 133 9.14 5.63 15.58
CA ARG A 133 9.91 4.45 16.03
C ARG A 133 10.42 3.55 14.92
N TRP A 134 10.48 4.05 13.70
CA TRP A 134 10.86 3.24 12.54
C TRP A 134 12.23 2.59 12.67
N LEU A 135 13.25 3.33 13.13
CA LEU A 135 14.62 2.83 13.26
C LEU A 135 14.73 1.68 14.28
N ASP A 136 13.98 1.75 15.38
CA ASP A 136 14.02 0.76 16.45
C ASP A 136 13.10 -0.43 16.18
N ALA A 137 11.98 -0.22 15.49
CA ALA A 137 11.02 -1.25 15.16
C ALA A 137 11.41 -2.06 13.91
N LYS A 138 12.23 -1.49 13.02
CA LYS A 138 12.61 -2.08 11.73
C LYS A 138 14.13 -2.32 11.56
N PRO A 139 14.87 -2.84 12.57
CA PRO A 139 16.29 -3.06 12.44
C PRO A 139 16.58 -4.23 11.47
N SER A 140 17.68 -4.16 10.74
CA SER A 140 18.10 -5.29 9.90
C SER A 140 18.42 -6.51 10.75
N GLY A 141 17.91 -7.68 10.34
CA GLY A 141 18.27 -8.96 10.96
C GLY A 141 19.69 -9.44 10.60
N ARG A 142 20.37 -8.77 9.67
CA ARG A 142 21.72 -9.15 9.21
C ARG A 142 22.80 -8.45 10.02
N LYS A 143 23.78 -9.22 10.48
CA LYS A 143 24.87 -8.73 11.34
C LYS A 143 25.70 -7.64 10.68
N GLU A 144 25.94 -7.78 9.38
CA GLU A 144 26.66 -6.81 8.55
C GLU A 144 25.94 -5.45 8.42
N CYS A 145 24.63 -5.40 8.71
CA CYS A 145 23.78 -4.22 8.56
C CYS A 145 23.13 -3.76 9.89
N ALA A 146 23.52 -4.35 11.03
CA ALA A 146 22.81 -4.19 12.31
C ALA A 146 22.72 -2.73 12.84
N GLY A 147 23.52 -1.80 12.33
CA GLY A 147 23.44 -0.36 12.67
C GLY A 147 23.05 0.54 11.49
N MET A 148 22.67 -0.03 10.34
CA MET A 148 22.29 0.74 9.16
C MET A 148 20.81 1.12 9.24
N PRO A 149 20.43 2.38 8.95
CA PRO A 149 19.03 2.82 8.98
C PRO A 149 18.26 2.37 7.73
N LEU A 150 18.40 1.10 7.31
CA LEU A 150 17.91 0.58 6.02
C LEU A 150 16.41 0.82 5.77
N THR A 151 15.61 0.89 6.83
CA THR A 151 14.18 1.26 6.74
C THR A 151 13.97 2.60 6.02
N LEU A 152 14.89 3.56 6.13
CA LEU A 152 14.82 4.85 5.46
C LEU A 152 15.37 4.83 4.01
N GLY A 153 15.75 3.66 3.50
CA GLY A 153 16.25 3.52 2.14
C GLY A 153 15.15 3.71 1.10
N TYR A 154 15.45 4.38 -0.02
CA TYR A 154 14.53 4.54 -1.16
C TYR A 154 15.26 4.34 -2.50
N TYR A 155 14.48 4.10 -3.54
CA TYR A 155 14.90 4.01 -4.93
C TYR A 155 14.36 5.21 -5.75
N ASP A 156 15.08 5.60 -6.79
CA ASP A 156 14.62 6.61 -7.75
C ASP A 156 14.41 6.02 -9.16
N ARG A 157 14.08 6.88 -10.14
CA ARG A 157 13.88 6.49 -11.54
C ARG A 157 15.09 5.76 -12.14
N GLU A 158 16.30 6.13 -11.73
CA GLU A 158 17.50 5.48 -12.26
C GLU A 158 17.65 4.06 -11.72
N ASP A 159 17.07 3.76 -10.56
CA ASP A 159 17.06 2.44 -9.96
C ASP A 159 15.87 1.60 -10.45
N LEU A 160 14.68 2.20 -10.63
CA LEU A 160 13.42 1.54 -11.00
C LEU A 160 12.78 2.09 -12.30
N PRO A 161 13.49 2.10 -13.44
CA PRO A 161 13.02 2.76 -14.67
C PRO A 161 11.71 2.20 -15.23
N PHE A 162 11.50 0.88 -15.12
CA PHE A 162 10.32 0.19 -15.63
C PHE A 162 9.05 0.65 -14.91
N TYR A 163 9.11 0.69 -13.58
CA TYR A 163 8.00 1.10 -12.74
C TYR A 163 7.65 2.58 -12.93
N TYR A 164 8.66 3.44 -13.07
CA TYR A 164 8.45 4.86 -13.38
C TYR A 164 7.84 5.06 -14.77
N ALA A 165 8.27 4.27 -15.77
CA ALA A 165 7.67 4.30 -17.10
C ALA A 165 6.21 3.81 -17.09
N LEU A 166 5.89 2.78 -16.30
CA LEU A 166 4.51 2.33 -16.11
C LEU A 166 3.65 3.44 -15.46
N ALA A 167 4.18 4.12 -14.45
CA ALA A 167 3.53 5.25 -13.79
C ALA A 167 3.40 6.51 -14.66
N ASP A 168 4.27 6.67 -15.66
CA ASP A 168 4.17 7.75 -16.64
C ASP A 168 3.16 7.43 -17.76
N ALA A 169 2.92 6.14 -18.03
CA ALA A 169 1.96 5.69 -19.03
C ALA A 169 0.53 5.61 -18.48
N PHE A 170 0.38 5.18 -17.23
CA PHE A 170 -0.91 4.85 -16.64
C PHE A 170 -1.11 5.50 -15.26
N THR A 171 -2.25 5.23 -14.64
CA THR A 171 -2.60 5.83 -13.35
C THR A 171 -1.85 5.17 -12.20
N ILE A 172 -1.19 5.98 -11.38
CA ILE A 172 -0.63 5.60 -10.07
C ILE A 172 -1.53 6.12 -8.95
N CYS A 173 -1.71 5.34 -7.89
CA CYS A 173 -2.46 5.77 -6.70
C CYS A 173 -1.49 6.06 -5.56
N ASP A 174 -1.41 7.31 -5.10
CA ASP A 174 -0.46 7.75 -4.07
C ASP A 174 -1.04 7.77 -2.64
N GLN A 175 -2.29 7.33 -2.50
CA GLN A 175 -3.01 7.16 -1.23
C GLN A 175 -3.54 5.71 -1.11
N ASN A 176 -2.80 4.73 -1.64
CA ASN A 176 -3.09 3.31 -1.46
C ASN A 176 -2.29 2.74 -0.28
N PHE A 177 -2.98 2.08 0.64
CA PHE A 177 -2.43 1.50 1.86
C PHE A 177 -2.57 -0.01 1.86
N CYS A 178 -1.63 -0.74 2.48
CA CYS A 178 -1.93 -2.13 2.80
C CYS A 178 -3.11 -2.17 3.78
N SER A 179 -3.99 -3.16 3.67
CA SER A 179 -5.23 -3.21 4.44
C SER A 179 -5.03 -3.39 5.95
N SER A 180 -3.86 -3.89 6.37
CA SER A 180 -3.51 -4.16 7.77
C SER A 180 -2.03 -3.86 8.06
N LEU A 181 -1.74 -3.42 9.30
CA LEU A 181 -0.40 -3.23 9.87
C LEU A 181 0.28 -4.58 10.18
N THR A 182 0.37 -5.48 9.20
CA THR A 182 0.97 -6.81 9.38
C THR A 182 1.55 -7.36 8.07
N GLY A 183 2.12 -8.56 8.12
CA GLY A 183 2.77 -9.20 7.00
C GLY A 183 1.83 -9.65 5.87
N THR A 184 2.40 -10.45 4.98
CA THR A 184 1.83 -10.94 3.72
C THR A 184 0.46 -11.57 3.83
N THR A 185 0.31 -12.65 4.59
CA THR A 185 -0.90 -13.49 4.51
C THR A 185 -2.16 -12.70 4.89
N PRO A 186 -2.20 -11.94 6.01
CA PRO A 186 -3.39 -11.17 6.35
C PRO A 186 -3.72 -10.07 5.33
N ASN A 187 -2.72 -9.42 4.72
CA ASN A 187 -2.96 -8.43 3.68
C ASN A 187 -3.51 -9.05 2.40
N ARG A 188 -3.03 -10.24 2.02
CA ARG A 188 -3.60 -11.02 0.92
C ARG A 188 -5.01 -11.51 1.26
N LEU A 189 -5.29 -11.93 2.49
CA LEU A 189 -6.67 -12.28 2.90
C LEU A 189 -7.66 -11.13 2.68
N TYR A 190 -7.26 -9.87 2.86
CA TYR A 190 -8.09 -8.72 2.49
C TYR A 190 -8.36 -8.63 0.98
N LEU A 191 -7.36 -8.87 0.12
CA LEU A 191 -7.54 -8.89 -1.34
C LEU A 191 -8.54 -9.97 -1.78
N TRP A 192 -8.53 -11.12 -1.11
CA TRP A 192 -9.31 -12.29 -1.53
C TRP A 192 -10.67 -12.42 -0.83
N THR A 193 -10.82 -11.85 0.36
CA THR A 193 -11.98 -12.10 1.22
C THR A 193 -12.52 -10.85 1.92
N GLY A 194 -11.87 -9.68 1.81
CA GLY A 194 -12.32 -8.44 2.42
C GLY A 194 -12.12 -8.34 3.95
N THR A 195 -11.60 -9.38 4.60
CA THR A 195 -11.43 -9.46 6.06
C THR A 195 -10.29 -10.39 6.47
N ILE A 196 -9.90 -10.34 7.74
CA ILE A 196 -9.02 -11.32 8.40
C ILE A 196 -9.71 -12.01 9.58
N ARG A 197 -11.04 -11.88 9.70
CA ARG A 197 -11.86 -12.48 10.75
C ARG A 197 -12.92 -13.40 10.16
N GLU A 198 -13.24 -14.47 10.89
CA GLU A 198 -14.33 -15.37 10.53
C GLU A 198 -15.70 -14.70 10.71
N GLN A 199 -15.88 -13.92 11.78
CA GLN A 199 -17.09 -13.12 12.02
C GLN A 199 -16.73 -11.65 12.15
N GLN A 200 -17.55 -10.76 11.59
CA GLN A 200 -17.28 -9.32 11.55
C GLN A 200 -17.69 -8.64 12.87
N ASN A 201 -17.05 -9.04 13.96
CA ASN A 201 -17.19 -8.47 15.30
C ASN A 201 -15.88 -8.58 16.07
N ALA A 202 -15.76 -7.84 17.19
CA ALA A 202 -14.55 -7.79 18.00
C ALA A 202 -14.24 -9.10 18.75
N GLU A 203 -15.23 -9.98 18.94
CA GLU A 203 -15.10 -11.25 19.66
C GLU A 203 -14.43 -12.33 18.81
N SER A 204 -14.60 -12.29 17.49
CA SER A 204 -13.93 -13.21 16.57
C SER A 204 -12.45 -12.88 16.46
N PRO A 205 -11.51 -13.83 16.60
CA PRO A 205 -10.08 -13.53 16.50
C PRO A 205 -9.69 -12.88 15.16
N ALA A 206 -8.90 -11.81 15.21
CA ALA A 206 -8.24 -11.29 14.02
C ALA A 206 -6.99 -12.13 13.72
N ASN A 207 -6.86 -12.61 12.48
CA ASN A 207 -5.71 -13.36 12.01
C ASN A 207 -4.62 -12.39 11.55
N VAL A 208 -3.99 -11.71 12.51
CA VAL A 208 -3.01 -10.64 12.26
C VAL A 208 -1.59 -11.16 12.04
N ARG A 209 -1.35 -12.46 11.89
CA ARG A 209 -0.01 -13.03 11.62
C ARG A 209 -0.06 -14.01 10.48
N ASN A 210 1.03 -14.13 9.71
CA ASN A 210 1.11 -15.08 8.58
C ASN A 210 0.76 -16.52 9.01
N SER A 211 1.20 -16.93 10.20
CA SER A 211 0.94 -18.26 10.75
C SER A 211 -0.48 -18.50 11.30
N ASP A 212 -1.31 -17.46 11.37
CA ASP A 212 -2.69 -17.61 11.83
C ASP A 212 -3.58 -18.28 10.76
N VAL A 213 -3.20 -18.21 9.48
CA VAL A 213 -3.82 -18.92 8.36
C VAL A 213 -2.72 -19.46 7.44
N ASP A 214 -2.32 -20.72 7.62
CA ASP A 214 -1.17 -21.33 6.95
C ASP A 214 -1.29 -22.87 6.93
N TYR A 215 -0.26 -23.63 6.52
CA TYR A 215 -0.21 -25.09 6.42
C TYR A 215 -0.92 -25.89 7.55
N GLY A 216 -0.86 -25.39 8.80
CA GLY A 216 -1.43 -26.03 9.98
C GLY A 216 -2.67 -25.34 10.58
N SER A 217 -3.09 -24.21 10.02
CA SER A 217 -4.15 -23.34 10.54
C SER A 217 -5.06 -22.91 9.40
N THR A 218 -6.24 -23.50 9.30
CA THR A 218 -7.16 -23.27 8.18
C THR A 218 -8.20 -22.19 8.47
N ALA A 219 -8.75 -21.61 7.39
CA ALA A 219 -9.84 -20.65 7.39
C ALA A 219 -11.10 -21.24 6.71
N ARG A 220 -12.26 -20.65 6.99
CA ARG A 220 -13.57 -21.18 6.55
C ARG A 220 -14.67 -20.14 6.31
N TRP A 221 -14.35 -18.84 6.37
CA TRP A 221 -15.32 -17.81 6.03
C TRP A 221 -15.47 -17.66 4.50
N PRO A 222 -16.58 -17.09 4.01
CA PRO A 222 -16.83 -16.96 2.58
C PRO A 222 -15.80 -16.07 1.88
N THR A 223 -15.33 -16.52 0.72
CA THR A 223 -14.31 -15.83 -0.09
C THR A 223 -14.92 -15.16 -1.34
N PHE A 224 -14.23 -14.17 -1.91
CA PHE A 224 -14.71 -13.54 -3.15
C PHE A 224 -14.75 -14.51 -4.34
N PRO A 225 -13.80 -15.44 -4.55
CA PRO A 225 -13.92 -16.46 -5.59
C PRO A 225 -15.17 -17.34 -5.49
N GLU A 226 -15.63 -17.66 -4.27
CA GLU A 226 -16.92 -18.37 -4.10
C GLU A 226 -18.10 -17.54 -4.59
N ARG A 227 -18.10 -16.24 -4.29
CA ARG A 227 -19.14 -15.31 -4.80
C ARG A 227 -19.13 -15.24 -6.33
N LEU A 228 -17.95 -15.28 -6.95
CA LEU A 228 -17.83 -15.34 -8.42
C LEU A 228 -18.36 -16.66 -8.97
N GLU A 229 -18.02 -17.79 -8.35
CA GLU A 229 -18.52 -19.11 -8.74
C GLU A 229 -20.05 -19.17 -8.68
N ASP A 230 -20.63 -18.72 -7.57
CA ASP A 230 -22.07 -18.75 -7.33
C ASP A 230 -22.82 -17.76 -8.25
N ALA A 231 -22.17 -16.66 -8.64
CA ALA A 231 -22.70 -15.73 -9.63
C ALA A 231 -22.53 -16.24 -11.08
N GLY A 232 -21.83 -17.34 -11.32
CA GLY A 232 -21.51 -17.83 -12.67
C GLY A 232 -20.55 -16.93 -13.44
N VAL A 233 -19.73 -16.15 -12.74
CA VAL A 233 -18.66 -15.34 -13.32
C VAL A 233 -17.43 -16.23 -13.52
N SER A 234 -16.80 -16.16 -14.70
CA SER A 234 -15.56 -16.90 -14.93
C SER A 234 -14.40 -16.29 -14.15
N TRP A 235 -13.69 -17.11 -13.39
CA TRP A 235 -12.53 -16.69 -12.60
C TRP A 235 -11.45 -17.77 -12.56
N LYS A 236 -10.21 -17.38 -12.29
CA LYS A 236 -9.08 -18.31 -12.10
C LYS A 236 -7.90 -17.65 -11.38
N ILE A 237 -7.14 -18.46 -10.63
CA ILE A 237 -5.87 -18.09 -10.01
C ILE A 237 -4.74 -18.76 -10.79
N TYR A 238 -3.87 -17.97 -11.40
CA TYR A 238 -2.72 -18.45 -12.17
C TYR A 238 -1.45 -18.40 -11.31
N GLN A 239 -0.76 -19.53 -11.25
CA GLN A 239 0.52 -19.68 -10.55
C GLN A 239 1.34 -20.80 -11.19
N ASN A 240 2.65 -20.82 -10.98
CA ASN A 240 3.47 -21.89 -11.56
C ASN A 240 3.27 -23.22 -10.83
N GLU A 241 3.39 -23.21 -9.51
CA GLU A 241 3.08 -24.32 -8.60
C GLU A 241 2.53 -23.77 -7.29
N ILE A 242 1.80 -24.61 -6.54
CA ILE A 242 1.24 -24.27 -5.23
C ILE A 242 2.28 -24.41 -4.11
N SER A 243 2.03 -23.82 -2.94
CA SER A 243 2.92 -23.92 -1.78
C SER A 243 2.76 -25.20 -0.99
N LEU A 244 1.56 -25.80 -1.00
CA LEU A 244 1.34 -27.09 -0.36
C LEU A 244 2.41 -28.10 -0.80
N LEU A 245 2.93 -28.82 0.18
CA LEU A 245 4.06 -29.74 0.07
C LEU A 245 4.01 -30.58 -1.21
N SER A 246 4.91 -30.26 -2.15
CA SER A 246 4.97 -30.95 -3.44
C SER A 246 6.35 -31.54 -3.74
N GLY A 247 7.30 -31.44 -2.81
CA GLY A 247 8.70 -31.88 -2.99
C GLY A 247 9.63 -30.87 -3.67
N LEU A 248 9.15 -29.65 -3.94
CA LEU A 248 10.03 -28.51 -4.18
C LEU A 248 10.66 -28.06 -2.84
N ALA A 249 11.92 -27.63 -2.89
CA ALA A 249 12.66 -27.13 -1.73
C ALA A 249 13.82 -26.22 -2.18
N GLY A 250 14.24 -25.33 -1.28
CA GLY A 250 15.39 -24.44 -1.51
C GLY A 250 15.21 -23.56 -2.74
N GLU A 251 16.26 -23.43 -3.54
CA GLU A 251 16.25 -22.57 -4.74
C GLU A 251 15.15 -22.95 -5.75
N ARG A 252 14.77 -24.24 -5.86
CA ARG A 252 13.65 -24.65 -6.74
C ARG A 252 12.33 -24.08 -6.27
N ASP A 253 12.12 -24.02 -4.96
CA ASP A 253 10.88 -23.50 -4.38
C ASP A 253 10.74 -22.01 -4.68
N ALA A 254 11.77 -21.22 -4.34
CA ALA A 254 11.81 -19.77 -4.58
C ALA A 254 11.58 -19.34 -6.05
N TRP A 255 11.95 -20.20 -7.01
CA TRP A 255 11.75 -19.91 -8.44
C TRP A 255 10.42 -20.41 -9.01
N LEU A 256 9.74 -21.36 -8.36
CA LEU A 256 8.70 -22.16 -9.02
C LEU A 256 7.40 -22.32 -8.23
N SER A 257 7.41 -22.23 -6.89
CA SER A 257 6.19 -22.24 -6.09
C SER A 257 5.70 -20.82 -5.85
N ASN A 258 4.44 -20.67 -5.44
CA ASN A 258 3.79 -19.38 -5.21
C ASN A 258 4.11 -18.75 -3.84
N PHE A 259 5.14 -19.20 -3.11
CA PHE A 259 5.65 -18.53 -1.90
C PHE A 259 4.61 -18.22 -0.79
N THR A 260 3.58 -19.05 -0.65
CA THR A 260 2.41 -18.90 0.24
C THR A 260 1.53 -17.67 -0.05
N ASP A 261 1.77 -17.00 -1.18
CA ASP A 261 1.08 -15.80 -1.64
C ASP A 261 -0.34 -16.06 -2.16
N ASN A 262 -0.75 -17.33 -2.20
CA ASN A 262 -2.12 -17.75 -2.43
C ASN A 262 -2.74 -18.28 -1.12
N PRO A 263 -3.31 -17.42 -0.26
CA PRO A 263 -3.89 -17.86 1.00
C PRO A 263 -5.14 -18.74 0.84
N ILE A 264 -5.71 -18.84 -0.38
CA ILE A 264 -6.83 -19.74 -0.68
C ILE A 264 -6.46 -21.21 -0.48
N GLU A 265 -5.17 -21.56 -0.52
CA GLU A 265 -4.69 -22.91 -0.16
C GLU A 265 -5.17 -23.34 1.24
N TRP A 266 -5.37 -22.38 2.14
CA TRP A 266 -5.68 -22.64 3.55
C TRP A 266 -7.18 -22.50 3.86
N PHE A 267 -8.03 -22.29 2.85
CA PHE A 267 -9.48 -22.32 2.99
C PHE A 267 -10.03 -23.72 2.73
N GLU A 268 -10.68 -24.31 3.73
CA GLU A 268 -11.07 -25.73 3.72
C GLU A 268 -11.96 -26.07 2.52
N GLN A 269 -12.86 -25.17 2.12
CA GLN A 269 -13.79 -25.36 1.01
C GLN A 269 -13.11 -25.51 -0.37
N PHE A 270 -11.84 -25.14 -0.52
CA PHE A 270 -11.08 -25.30 -1.77
C PHE A 270 -10.35 -26.65 -1.85
N ASN A 271 -10.25 -27.38 -0.73
CA ASN A 271 -9.69 -28.73 -0.70
C ASN A 271 -8.31 -28.85 -1.38
N VAL A 272 -7.34 -28.00 -1.02
CA VAL A 272 -6.00 -27.94 -1.65
C VAL A 272 -5.29 -29.31 -1.73
N GLY A 273 -5.57 -30.20 -0.77
CA GLY A 273 -4.99 -31.55 -0.74
C GLY A 273 -5.39 -32.47 -1.90
N PHE A 274 -6.39 -32.13 -2.72
CA PHE A 274 -6.63 -32.86 -3.98
C PHE A 274 -5.61 -32.56 -5.08
N SER A 275 -4.73 -31.58 -4.88
CA SER A 275 -3.64 -31.26 -5.78
C SER A 275 -2.87 -32.52 -6.18
N LYS A 276 -2.70 -32.71 -7.49
CA LYS A 276 -2.02 -33.88 -8.05
C LYS A 276 -0.58 -34.00 -7.54
N THR A 277 0.11 -32.87 -7.40
CA THR A 277 1.51 -32.81 -6.98
C THR A 277 1.67 -33.13 -5.51
N PHE A 278 0.77 -32.61 -4.65
CA PHE A 278 0.71 -33.01 -3.24
C PHE A 278 0.42 -34.50 -3.09
N ARG A 279 -0.60 -35.06 -3.76
CA ARG A 279 -0.97 -36.48 -3.60
C ARG A 279 0.16 -37.42 -4.01
N ALA A 280 0.84 -37.13 -5.11
CA ALA A 280 2.02 -37.88 -5.54
C ALA A 280 3.18 -37.76 -4.53
N TYR A 281 3.42 -36.56 -4.02
CA TYR A 281 4.45 -36.32 -3.01
C TYR A 281 4.14 -37.02 -1.69
N ALA A 282 2.90 -36.92 -1.20
CA ALA A 282 2.43 -37.51 0.05
C ALA A 282 2.64 -39.03 0.08
N GLN A 283 2.29 -39.73 -1.01
CA GLN A 283 2.52 -41.17 -1.15
C GLN A 283 4.00 -41.53 -1.00
N LYS A 284 4.88 -40.80 -1.69
CA LYS A 284 6.33 -41.00 -1.60
C LYS A 284 6.87 -40.67 -0.21
N ALA A 285 6.46 -39.54 0.36
CA ALA A 285 6.93 -39.04 1.64
C ALA A 285 6.56 -39.98 2.80
N VAL A 286 5.35 -40.56 2.82
CA VAL A 286 4.97 -41.56 3.82
C VAL A 286 5.87 -42.81 3.78
N ALA A 287 6.35 -43.16 2.59
CA ALA A 287 7.25 -44.30 2.40
C ALA A 287 8.72 -44.00 2.74
N THR A 288 9.20 -42.77 2.50
CA THR A 288 10.65 -42.45 2.62
C THR A 288 11.03 -41.65 3.86
N LEU A 289 10.22 -40.68 4.30
CA LEU A 289 10.57 -39.78 5.40
C LEU A 289 10.87 -40.49 6.73
N PRO A 290 10.20 -41.60 7.12
CA PRO A 290 10.54 -42.30 8.36
C PRO A 290 12.02 -42.74 8.45
N GLU A 291 12.59 -43.23 7.34
CA GLU A 291 14.00 -43.64 7.31
C GLU A 291 14.94 -42.42 7.29
N GLU A 292 14.58 -41.36 6.56
CA GLU A 292 15.35 -40.11 6.56
C GLU A 292 15.42 -39.48 7.96
N ILE A 293 14.31 -39.48 8.69
CA ILE A 293 14.22 -39.03 10.08
C ILE A 293 15.10 -39.89 10.99
N ALA A 294 15.06 -41.22 10.83
CA ALA A 294 15.89 -42.14 11.61
C ALA A 294 17.39 -41.91 11.34
N GLU A 295 17.77 -41.64 10.10
CA GLU A 295 19.15 -41.33 9.73
C GLU A 295 19.61 -39.98 10.30
N LEU A 296 18.77 -38.95 10.23
CA LEU A 296 19.07 -37.66 10.88
C LEU A 296 19.24 -37.81 12.39
N ASP A 297 18.46 -38.67 13.04
CA ASP A 297 18.59 -38.96 14.47
C ASP A 297 19.93 -39.63 14.80
N ARG A 298 20.33 -40.65 14.02
CA ARG A 298 21.65 -41.29 14.14
C ARG A 298 22.79 -40.29 13.96
N ARG A 299 22.73 -39.47 12.91
CA ARG A 299 23.73 -38.44 12.63
C ARG A 299 23.79 -37.35 13.70
N ALA A 300 22.62 -36.92 14.21
CA ALA A 300 22.54 -35.94 15.29
C ALA A 300 23.08 -36.46 16.62
N ALA A 301 22.96 -37.77 16.88
CA ALA A 301 23.55 -38.43 18.05
C ALA A 301 25.09 -38.51 17.95
N ALA A 302 25.63 -38.63 16.72
CA ALA A 302 27.07 -38.68 16.46
C ALA A 302 27.74 -37.30 16.32
N ALA A 303 26.97 -36.24 16.09
CA ALA A 303 27.47 -34.87 15.92
C ALA A 303 27.54 -34.11 17.26
N THR A 304 28.33 -33.03 17.30
CA THR A 304 28.42 -32.12 18.46
C THR A 304 28.22 -30.66 18.05
N GLY A 305 27.98 -29.78 19.03
CA GLY A 305 27.90 -28.34 18.81
C GLY A 305 26.82 -27.90 17.81
N ALA A 306 27.17 -26.99 16.90
CA ALA A 306 26.26 -26.38 15.94
C ALA A 306 25.70 -27.38 14.90
N ASP A 307 26.48 -28.40 14.55
CA ASP A 307 26.08 -29.41 13.56
C ASP A 307 24.98 -30.32 14.11
N ALA A 308 25.10 -30.76 15.38
CA ALA A 308 24.04 -31.50 16.05
C ALA A 308 22.75 -30.67 16.15
N ALA A 309 22.85 -29.38 16.45
CA ALA A 309 21.71 -28.48 16.50
C ALA A 309 21.06 -28.26 15.12
N LYS A 310 21.85 -28.24 14.04
CA LYS A 310 21.33 -28.17 12.66
C LYS A 310 20.57 -29.44 12.29
N LEU A 311 21.17 -30.61 12.51
CA LEU A 311 20.55 -31.91 12.21
C LEU A 311 19.25 -32.13 12.99
N ARG A 312 19.21 -31.75 14.29
CA ARG A 312 17.98 -31.83 15.09
C ARG A 312 16.87 -30.92 14.56
N ARG A 313 17.20 -29.72 14.07
CA ARG A 313 16.22 -28.81 13.46
C ARG A 313 15.67 -29.38 12.14
N GLU A 314 16.55 -29.94 11.32
CA GLU A 314 16.16 -30.61 10.07
C GLU A 314 15.25 -31.81 10.35
N LYS A 315 15.61 -32.65 11.32
CA LYS A 315 14.79 -33.77 11.80
C LYS A 315 13.39 -33.30 12.23
N GLN A 316 13.33 -32.28 13.10
CA GLN A 316 12.07 -31.74 13.60
C GLN A 316 11.20 -31.18 12.46
N SER A 317 11.82 -30.60 11.42
CA SER A 317 11.12 -30.14 10.22
C SER A 317 10.48 -31.31 9.47
N LEU A 318 11.23 -32.39 9.21
CA LEU A 318 10.70 -33.57 8.53
C LEU A 318 9.63 -34.31 9.37
N GLU A 319 9.77 -34.35 10.69
CA GLU A 319 8.76 -34.92 11.59
C GLU A 319 7.43 -34.16 11.50
N LYS A 320 7.47 -32.81 11.56
CA LYS A 320 6.29 -31.96 11.38
C LYS A 320 5.66 -32.17 10.00
N GLN A 321 6.50 -32.25 8.97
CA GLN A 321 6.05 -32.49 7.60
C GLN A 321 5.35 -33.84 7.46
N LEU A 322 5.95 -34.92 7.98
CA LEU A 322 5.37 -36.26 7.96
C LEU A 322 4.06 -36.31 8.75
N GLN A 323 3.99 -35.61 9.89
CA GLN A 323 2.77 -35.50 10.69
C GLN A 323 1.65 -34.82 9.91
N LEU A 324 1.93 -33.69 9.25
CA LEU A 324 0.98 -32.99 8.40
C LEU A 324 0.47 -33.89 7.27
N ILE A 325 1.39 -34.55 6.55
CA ILE A 325 1.06 -35.47 5.45
C ILE A 325 0.19 -36.62 5.94
N ARG A 326 0.53 -37.27 7.06
CA ARG A 326 -0.27 -38.36 7.63
C ARG A 326 -1.67 -37.91 8.06
N GLY A 327 -1.83 -36.66 8.48
CA GLY A 327 -3.15 -36.08 8.80
C GLY A 327 -3.99 -35.72 7.58
N MET A 328 -3.34 -35.33 6.46
CA MET A 328 -4.02 -34.88 5.25
C MET A 328 -4.27 -36.01 4.23
N ALA A 329 -3.26 -36.83 3.92
CA ALA A 329 -3.29 -37.78 2.81
C ALA A 329 -4.50 -38.73 2.80
N PRO A 330 -4.97 -39.27 3.96
CA PRO A 330 -6.15 -40.14 3.98
C PRO A 330 -7.46 -39.45 3.56
N LYS A 331 -7.53 -38.11 3.63
CA LYS A 331 -8.73 -37.33 3.28
C LYS A 331 -8.85 -37.05 1.78
N TYR A 332 -7.74 -37.11 1.04
CA TYR A 332 -7.64 -36.65 -0.35
C TYR A 332 -7.34 -37.81 -1.31
N THR A 333 -8.28 -38.75 -1.42
CA THR A 333 -8.18 -39.93 -2.30
C THR A 333 -8.95 -39.72 -3.62
N ASP A 334 -8.71 -40.56 -4.64
CA ASP A 334 -9.51 -40.50 -5.88
C ASP A 334 -10.99 -40.80 -5.64
N ASP A 335 -11.31 -41.69 -4.69
CA ASP A 335 -12.69 -41.96 -4.25
C ASP A 335 -13.33 -40.71 -3.62
N ALA A 336 -12.61 -40.01 -2.73
CA ALA A 336 -13.08 -38.76 -2.15
C ALA A 336 -13.28 -37.66 -3.20
N TRP A 337 -12.38 -37.57 -4.19
CA TRP A 337 -12.53 -36.64 -5.32
C TRP A 337 -13.80 -36.91 -6.14
N SER A 338 -14.10 -38.19 -6.41
CA SER A 338 -15.29 -38.59 -7.18
C SER A 338 -16.61 -38.18 -6.51
N LYS A 339 -16.58 -38.01 -5.18
CA LYS A 339 -17.72 -37.62 -4.35
C LYS A 339 -17.92 -36.11 -4.23
N LEU A 340 -16.96 -35.30 -4.68
CA LEU A 340 -17.12 -33.85 -4.69
C LEU A 340 -18.25 -33.41 -5.63
N THR A 341 -18.99 -32.40 -5.20
CA THR A 341 -19.94 -31.68 -6.05
C THR A 341 -19.22 -30.97 -7.19
N GLN A 342 -19.95 -30.59 -8.24
CA GLN A 342 -19.37 -29.82 -9.33
C GLN A 342 -18.82 -28.46 -8.86
N ARG A 343 -19.49 -27.83 -7.89
CA ARG A 343 -19.04 -26.56 -7.30
C ARG A 343 -17.68 -26.74 -6.60
N GLU A 344 -17.52 -27.75 -5.76
CA GLU A 344 -16.25 -28.01 -5.06
C GLU A 344 -15.11 -28.31 -6.03
N ARG A 345 -15.37 -29.10 -7.09
CA ARG A 345 -14.39 -29.33 -8.16
C ARG A 345 -14.02 -28.03 -8.86
N ASN A 346 -14.99 -27.19 -9.21
CA ASN A 346 -14.72 -25.90 -9.85
C ASN A 346 -13.88 -24.98 -8.96
N LEU A 347 -14.22 -24.86 -7.67
CA LEU A 347 -13.44 -24.06 -6.72
C LEU A 347 -11.99 -24.54 -6.67
N HIS A 348 -11.77 -25.85 -6.52
CA HIS A 348 -10.44 -26.45 -6.49
C HIS A 348 -9.66 -26.19 -7.78
N GLU A 349 -10.22 -26.54 -8.94
CA GLU A 349 -9.54 -26.46 -10.23
C GLU A 349 -9.21 -25.02 -10.64
N LYS A 350 -10.09 -24.07 -10.31
CA LYS A 350 -9.87 -22.65 -10.62
C LYS A 350 -8.93 -21.97 -9.62
N ALA A 351 -8.91 -22.41 -8.36
CA ALA A 351 -8.01 -21.86 -7.34
C ALA A 351 -6.57 -22.37 -7.46
N PHE A 352 -6.38 -23.58 -7.97
CA PHE A 352 -5.08 -24.23 -8.06
C PHE A 352 -4.68 -24.52 -9.51
N CYS A 353 -4.92 -23.56 -10.40
CA CYS A 353 -4.48 -23.67 -11.78
C CYS A 353 -2.96 -23.45 -11.88
N THR A 354 -2.24 -24.54 -12.17
CA THR A 354 -0.79 -24.56 -12.34
C THR A 354 -0.37 -24.62 -13.81
N ASN A 355 0.93 -24.53 -14.07
CA ASN A 355 1.50 -24.67 -15.42
C ASN A 355 1.78 -26.14 -15.81
N ALA A 356 1.05 -27.11 -15.26
CA ALA A 356 1.30 -28.53 -15.47
C ALA A 356 1.21 -29.02 -16.94
N ALA A 357 0.69 -28.19 -17.85
CA ALA A 357 0.72 -28.45 -19.29
C ALA A 357 2.10 -28.20 -19.93
N ASP A 358 3.00 -27.47 -19.25
CA ASP A 358 4.41 -27.33 -19.61
C ASP A 358 5.20 -28.46 -18.93
N PRO A 359 5.84 -29.38 -19.66
CA PRO A 359 6.55 -30.52 -19.06
C PRO A 359 7.74 -30.10 -18.19
N ASP A 360 8.25 -28.88 -18.37
CA ASP A 360 9.42 -28.36 -17.67
C ASP A 360 9.06 -27.36 -16.54
N TYR A 361 7.77 -27.18 -16.21
CA TYR A 361 7.30 -26.15 -15.27
C TYR A 361 7.84 -26.28 -13.84
N ARG A 362 8.34 -27.46 -13.47
CA ARG A 362 8.94 -27.73 -12.16
C ARG A 362 10.45 -27.77 -12.18
N ASP A 363 11.09 -27.60 -13.33
CA ASP A 363 12.54 -27.76 -13.46
C ASP A 363 13.26 -26.41 -13.59
N LEU A 364 14.50 -26.38 -13.11
CA LEU A 364 15.43 -25.30 -13.33
C LEU A 364 16.47 -25.70 -14.37
N THR A 365 16.98 -24.71 -15.09
CA THR A 365 18.14 -24.85 -15.96
C THR A 365 19.24 -23.87 -15.56
N THR A 366 20.48 -24.15 -15.95
CA THR A 366 21.60 -23.23 -15.71
C THR A 366 21.75 -22.29 -16.90
N LEU A 367 21.70 -21.00 -16.61
CA LEU A 367 22.04 -19.94 -17.53
C LEU A 367 23.48 -19.49 -17.27
N ARG A 368 24.30 -19.45 -18.32
CA ARG A 368 25.68 -18.94 -18.27
C ARG A 368 25.78 -17.60 -18.97
N TYR A 369 26.44 -16.63 -18.35
CA TYR A 369 26.68 -15.31 -18.94
C TYR A 369 28.04 -14.75 -18.50
N ARG A 370 28.52 -13.71 -19.19
CA ARG A 370 29.78 -13.02 -18.86
C ARG A 370 29.50 -11.67 -18.20
N ASP A 371 30.18 -11.42 -17.09
CA ASP A 371 30.24 -10.14 -16.38
C ASP A 371 31.67 -9.59 -16.47
N GLY A 372 31.91 -8.73 -17.46
CA GLY A 372 33.27 -8.34 -17.84
C GLY A 372 34.08 -9.56 -18.30
N ALA A 373 35.17 -9.85 -17.60
CA ALA A 373 36.02 -11.02 -17.85
C ALA A 373 35.59 -12.29 -17.09
N ILE A 374 34.58 -12.21 -16.21
CA ILE A 374 34.17 -13.31 -15.32
C ILE A 374 32.98 -14.05 -15.93
N GLU A 375 33.07 -15.37 -16.08
CA GLU A 375 31.92 -16.22 -16.41
C GLU A 375 31.12 -16.52 -15.14
N ARG A 376 29.79 -16.38 -15.23
CA ARG A 376 28.86 -16.58 -14.12
C ARG A 376 27.74 -17.53 -14.52
N GLU A 377 27.22 -18.24 -13.52
CA GLU A 377 26.07 -19.13 -13.64
C GLU A 377 24.91 -18.63 -12.79
N LEU A 378 23.68 -18.76 -13.29
CA LEU A 378 22.43 -18.48 -12.60
C LEU A 378 21.43 -19.61 -12.88
N LYS A 379 20.74 -20.10 -11.85
CA LYS A 379 19.60 -21.00 -12.05
C LYS A 379 18.37 -20.18 -12.39
N VAL A 380 17.63 -20.63 -13.39
CA VAL A 380 16.37 -20.01 -13.84
C VAL A 380 15.34 -21.09 -14.16
N PRO A 381 14.03 -20.78 -14.15
CA PRO A 381 13.00 -21.71 -14.61
C PRO A 381 13.30 -22.24 -16.01
N LYS A 382 13.10 -23.55 -16.20
CA LYS A 382 13.24 -24.21 -17.50
C LYS A 382 11.96 -24.04 -18.34
N GLY A 383 10.80 -24.21 -17.71
CA GLY A 383 9.46 -23.99 -18.31
C GLY A 383 8.96 -22.54 -18.25
N ASP A 384 7.79 -22.28 -18.83
CA ASP A 384 7.11 -20.98 -18.75
C ASP A 384 6.30 -20.85 -17.46
N VAL A 385 6.75 -19.98 -16.56
CA VAL A 385 6.05 -19.68 -15.29
C VAL A 385 4.70 -18.98 -15.47
N LEU A 386 4.33 -18.59 -16.71
CA LEU A 386 3.01 -18.07 -17.08
C LEU A 386 2.33 -18.92 -18.18
N HIS A 387 2.71 -20.20 -18.34
CA HIS A 387 2.25 -21.05 -19.44
C HIS A 387 0.72 -21.04 -19.62
N GLN A 388 -0.03 -21.35 -18.56
CA GLN A 388 -1.48 -21.50 -18.65
C GLN A 388 -2.18 -20.16 -18.87
N PHE A 389 -1.69 -19.09 -18.25
CA PHE A 389 -2.20 -17.73 -18.46
C PHE A 389 -2.02 -17.30 -19.93
N ARG A 390 -0.83 -17.53 -20.49
CA ARG A 390 -0.54 -17.25 -21.90
C ARG A 390 -1.41 -18.05 -22.85
N ALA A 391 -1.59 -19.34 -22.57
CA ALA A 391 -2.46 -20.20 -23.37
C ALA A 391 -3.91 -19.71 -23.37
N ASP A 392 -4.43 -19.31 -22.20
CA ASP A 392 -5.79 -18.81 -22.08
C ASP A 392 -5.99 -17.48 -22.83
N VAL A 393 -5.03 -16.54 -22.76
CA VAL A 393 -5.10 -15.28 -23.52
C VAL A 393 -5.01 -15.52 -25.03
N ALA A 394 -4.08 -16.37 -25.48
CA ALA A 394 -3.91 -16.67 -26.89
C ALA A 394 -5.12 -17.38 -27.52
N GLN A 395 -5.86 -18.16 -26.72
CA GLN A 395 -7.04 -18.91 -27.16
C GLN A 395 -8.36 -18.16 -26.92
N GLY A 396 -8.34 -16.93 -26.40
CA GLY A 396 -9.56 -16.17 -26.07
C GLY A 396 -10.35 -16.76 -24.90
N LYS A 397 -9.68 -17.45 -23.97
CA LYS A 397 -10.24 -18.11 -22.78
C LYS A 397 -9.89 -17.41 -21.47
N LEU A 398 -9.38 -16.16 -21.54
CA LEU A 398 -9.10 -15.37 -20.34
C LEU A 398 -10.40 -15.20 -19.52
N PRO A 399 -10.43 -15.55 -18.22
CA PRO A 399 -11.60 -15.35 -17.37
C PRO A 399 -11.94 -13.87 -17.16
N ALA A 400 -13.15 -13.59 -16.67
CA ALA A 400 -13.55 -12.23 -16.30
C ALA A 400 -12.71 -11.69 -15.14
N VAL A 401 -12.29 -12.55 -14.20
CA VAL A 401 -11.38 -12.19 -13.10
C VAL A 401 -10.20 -13.17 -13.06
N SER A 402 -8.98 -12.65 -13.17
CA SER A 402 -7.76 -13.44 -13.14
C SER A 402 -6.82 -12.89 -12.08
N TRP A 403 -6.39 -13.73 -11.15
CA TRP A 403 -5.30 -13.39 -10.24
C TRP A 403 -4.02 -14.08 -10.69
N ILE A 404 -2.89 -13.38 -10.60
CA ILE A 404 -1.57 -13.92 -10.91
C ILE A 404 -0.77 -13.91 -9.60
N VAL A 405 -0.30 -15.09 -9.20
CA VAL A 405 0.53 -15.26 -7.99
C VAL A 405 1.94 -15.67 -8.43
N PRO A 406 2.92 -14.74 -8.34
CA PRO A 406 4.28 -14.99 -8.78
C PRO A 406 5.06 -15.86 -7.78
N PRO A 407 6.10 -16.58 -8.24
CA PRO A 407 7.10 -17.12 -7.32
C PRO A 407 7.90 -16.04 -6.59
N GLU A 408 8.52 -16.37 -5.46
CA GLU A 408 9.31 -15.45 -4.61
C GLU A 408 10.29 -14.61 -5.44
N ASN A 409 11.09 -15.28 -6.29
CA ASN A 409 12.10 -14.57 -7.08
C ASN A 409 11.50 -13.62 -8.11
N PHE A 410 10.21 -13.73 -8.44
CA PHE A 410 9.48 -12.85 -9.34
C PHE A 410 8.48 -11.93 -8.62
N SER A 411 8.44 -11.97 -7.29
CA SER A 411 7.45 -11.21 -6.50
C SER A 411 7.94 -9.83 -6.10
N ASP A 412 9.16 -9.40 -6.45
CA ASP A 412 9.85 -8.23 -5.88
C ASP A 412 10.16 -8.31 -4.37
N HIS A 413 9.91 -9.46 -3.73
CA HIS A 413 10.29 -9.68 -2.33
C HIS A 413 11.79 -9.33 -2.13
N PRO A 414 12.17 -8.54 -1.10
CA PRO A 414 13.57 -8.10 -0.88
C PRO A 414 14.58 -9.19 -0.54
N GLY A 415 14.12 -10.42 -0.31
CA GLY A 415 14.97 -11.62 -0.32
C GLY A 415 15.56 -11.93 -1.71
N ALA A 416 14.95 -11.41 -2.76
CA ALA A 416 15.29 -11.62 -4.16
C ALA A 416 15.59 -10.31 -4.91
N PRO A 417 16.26 -10.38 -6.07
CA PRO A 417 16.37 -9.24 -6.97
C PRO A 417 15.01 -8.74 -7.47
N TRP A 418 14.99 -7.51 -7.98
CA TRP A 418 13.85 -6.86 -8.65
C TRP A 418 13.46 -7.54 -9.99
N TYR A 419 13.35 -8.87 -10.04
CA TYR A 419 12.84 -9.59 -11.20
C TYR A 419 11.32 -9.50 -11.32
N GLY A 420 10.59 -8.91 -10.35
CA GLY A 420 9.16 -8.65 -10.51
C GLY A 420 8.87 -7.67 -11.64
N ALA A 421 9.80 -6.78 -11.99
CA ALA A 421 9.67 -5.93 -13.18
C ALA A 421 9.55 -6.78 -14.47
N TRP A 422 10.23 -7.93 -14.52
CA TRP A 422 10.03 -8.88 -15.62
C TRP A 422 8.64 -9.49 -15.61
N MET A 423 8.18 -9.98 -14.45
CA MET A 423 6.85 -10.58 -14.31
C MET A 423 5.77 -9.62 -14.81
N VAL A 424 5.80 -8.37 -14.38
CA VAL A 424 4.85 -7.33 -14.84
C VAL A 424 4.98 -7.08 -16.34
N SER A 425 6.20 -6.95 -16.86
CA SER A 425 6.45 -6.73 -18.28
C SER A 425 5.91 -7.89 -19.14
N GLU A 426 6.09 -9.13 -18.69
CA GLU A 426 5.66 -10.33 -19.41
C GLU A 426 4.14 -10.51 -19.36
N VAL A 427 3.49 -10.20 -18.23
CA VAL A 427 2.02 -10.17 -18.15
C VAL A 427 1.45 -9.15 -19.13
N LEU A 428 1.99 -7.93 -19.18
CA LEU A 428 1.60 -6.93 -20.17
C LEU A 428 1.88 -7.41 -21.60
N ASN A 429 3.00 -8.07 -21.84
CA ASN A 429 3.34 -8.61 -23.16
C ASN A 429 2.32 -9.68 -23.62
N ILE A 430 1.93 -10.59 -22.73
CA ILE A 430 0.91 -11.62 -23.00
C ILE A 430 -0.43 -10.97 -23.34
N LEU A 431 -0.89 -10.05 -22.49
CA LEU A 431 -2.17 -9.38 -22.67
C LEU A 431 -2.22 -8.56 -23.97
N THR A 432 -1.17 -7.81 -24.26
CA THR A 432 -1.08 -6.94 -25.45
C THR A 432 -0.74 -7.68 -26.74
N HIS A 433 -0.32 -8.95 -26.67
CA HIS A 433 -0.13 -9.78 -27.85
C HIS A 433 -1.46 -10.07 -28.56
N ASN A 434 -2.57 -10.03 -27.82
CA ASN A 434 -3.92 -10.07 -28.36
C ASN A 434 -4.62 -8.71 -28.13
N PRO A 435 -4.54 -7.75 -29.08
CA PRO A 435 -5.11 -6.41 -28.90
C PRO A 435 -6.61 -6.41 -28.58
N GLU A 436 -7.35 -7.40 -29.09
CA GLU A 436 -8.78 -7.56 -28.83
C GLU A 436 -9.10 -7.92 -27.37
N VAL A 437 -8.16 -8.59 -26.69
CA VAL A 437 -8.23 -8.83 -25.24
C VAL A 437 -7.85 -7.54 -24.51
N TRP A 438 -6.69 -6.97 -24.80
CA TRP A 438 -6.18 -5.81 -24.07
C TRP A 438 -7.11 -4.59 -24.12
N LYS A 439 -7.77 -4.32 -25.25
CA LYS A 439 -8.72 -3.21 -25.38
C LYS A 439 -9.91 -3.30 -24.42
N LYS A 440 -10.09 -4.46 -23.78
CA LYS A 440 -11.13 -4.74 -22.79
C LYS A 440 -10.59 -5.22 -21.44
N THR A 441 -9.31 -5.01 -21.16
CA THR A 441 -8.67 -5.47 -19.92
C THR A 441 -8.34 -4.30 -18.98
N ILE A 442 -8.61 -4.53 -17.69
CA ILE A 442 -8.04 -3.76 -16.59
C ILE A 442 -6.94 -4.61 -15.96
N PHE A 443 -5.70 -4.15 -16.00
CA PHE A 443 -4.59 -4.77 -15.28
C PHE A 443 -4.25 -3.96 -14.03
N ILE A 444 -4.28 -4.61 -12.86
CA ILE A 444 -4.01 -4.01 -11.55
C ILE A 444 -2.71 -4.60 -11.01
N LEU A 445 -1.71 -3.73 -10.80
CA LEU A 445 -0.48 -4.05 -10.09
C LEU A 445 -0.59 -3.48 -8.66
N ALA A 446 -0.60 -4.36 -7.67
CA ALA A 446 -0.63 -4.02 -6.24
C ALA A 446 0.60 -4.60 -5.52
N TYR A 447 0.81 -4.17 -4.29
CA TYR A 447 1.76 -4.76 -3.34
C TYR A 447 1.01 -5.10 -2.06
N ASP A 448 1.42 -6.16 -1.36
CA ASP A 448 0.76 -6.66 -0.17
C ASP A 448 1.07 -5.83 1.09
N GLU A 449 2.33 -5.49 1.35
CA GLU A 449 2.80 -4.73 2.51
C GLU A 449 4.17 -4.05 2.23
N ASN A 450 4.81 -3.48 3.24
CA ASN A 450 5.91 -2.51 3.06
C ASN A 450 7.32 -3.07 3.31
N ASP A 451 7.48 -4.34 3.65
CA ASP A 451 8.69 -5.06 4.11
C ASP A 451 9.32 -4.48 5.39
N GLY A 452 8.85 -3.32 5.87
CA GLY A 452 9.52 -2.52 6.89
C GLY A 452 10.25 -1.29 6.35
N TYR A 453 10.15 -0.99 5.06
CA TYR A 453 10.60 0.29 4.52
C TYR A 453 9.65 1.43 4.87
N PHE A 454 10.25 2.57 5.17
CA PHE A 454 9.59 3.78 5.65
C PHE A 454 8.60 4.33 4.63
N ASP A 455 7.50 4.87 5.15
CA ASP A 455 6.61 5.77 4.42
C ASP A 455 6.21 6.94 5.32
N HIS A 456 6.22 8.15 4.78
CA HIS A 456 6.00 9.37 5.55
C HIS A 456 4.53 9.63 5.88
N VAL A 457 3.58 9.03 5.14
CA VAL A 457 2.16 9.23 5.38
C VAL A 457 1.72 8.30 6.51
N VAL A 458 1.26 8.88 7.61
CA VAL A 458 0.72 8.10 8.72
C VAL A 458 -0.59 7.43 8.29
N PRO A 459 -0.74 6.11 8.42
CA PRO A 459 -1.94 5.40 8.00
C PRO A 459 -3.20 5.86 8.71
N PHE A 460 -4.31 5.92 7.97
CA PHE A 460 -5.63 6.14 8.53
C PHE A 460 -6.10 4.92 9.33
N GLY A 461 -6.61 5.07 10.56
CA GLY A 461 -7.00 3.94 11.41
C GLY A 461 -8.36 4.12 12.08
N ALA A 462 -8.96 3.02 12.53
CA ALA A 462 -10.16 3.08 13.35
C ALA A 462 -9.84 3.53 14.79
N PRO A 463 -10.71 4.33 15.44
CA PRO A 463 -10.52 4.68 16.85
C PRO A 463 -10.61 3.44 17.75
N ASP A 464 -9.81 3.41 18.82
CA ASP A 464 -9.90 2.35 19.83
C ASP A 464 -11.27 2.43 20.55
N PRO A 465 -12.13 1.41 20.42
CA PRO A 465 -13.48 1.44 21.00
C PRO A 465 -13.47 1.46 22.53
N ALA A 466 -12.37 1.07 23.18
CA ALA A 466 -12.24 1.07 24.64
C ALA A 466 -11.82 2.43 25.21
N ARG A 467 -11.43 3.38 24.36
CA ARG A 467 -10.88 4.68 24.78
C ARG A 467 -11.78 5.84 24.35
N ARG A 468 -12.24 6.63 25.32
CA ARG A 468 -13.04 7.84 25.06
C ARG A 468 -12.27 8.92 24.31
N ASP A 469 -10.94 8.90 24.40
CA ASP A 469 -10.05 9.92 23.83
C ASP A 469 -9.36 9.45 22.53
N ALA A 470 -9.82 8.36 21.89
CA ALA A 470 -9.23 7.83 20.66
C ALA A 470 -9.86 8.37 19.36
N GLY A 471 -10.92 9.17 19.46
CA GLY A 471 -11.69 9.70 18.32
C GLY A 471 -13.04 9.01 18.15
N LYS A 472 -13.70 9.21 17.00
CA LYS A 472 -15.12 8.82 16.79
C LYS A 472 -15.42 8.51 15.33
N THR A 473 -16.41 7.65 15.11
CA THR A 473 -16.97 7.36 13.78
C THR A 473 -18.35 8.00 13.64
N SER A 474 -18.88 8.03 12.40
CA SER A 474 -20.30 8.32 12.17
C SER A 474 -21.18 7.26 12.85
N GLU A 475 -22.39 7.67 13.24
CA GLU A 475 -23.38 6.77 13.83
C GLU A 475 -23.64 5.56 12.92
N GLY A 476 -23.63 4.35 13.48
CA GLY A 476 -23.81 3.09 12.74
C GLY A 476 -22.52 2.40 12.29
N ILE A 477 -21.37 3.09 12.34
CA ILE A 477 -20.07 2.45 12.12
C ILE A 477 -19.52 1.92 13.45
N ASP A 478 -19.41 0.60 13.59
CA ASP A 478 -18.70 -0.05 14.71
C ASP A 478 -17.19 -0.10 14.43
N PRO A 479 -16.35 0.68 15.13
CA PRO A 479 -14.90 0.64 14.94
C PRO A 479 -14.24 -0.62 15.52
N ALA A 480 -14.94 -1.39 16.38
CA ALA A 480 -14.34 -2.53 17.06
C ALA A 480 -14.00 -3.69 16.11
N VAL A 481 -14.70 -3.80 14.97
CA VAL A 481 -14.38 -4.75 13.90
C VAL A 481 -12.96 -4.52 13.36
N GLU A 482 -12.54 -3.26 13.28
CA GLU A 482 -11.23 -2.80 12.77
C GLU A 482 -10.16 -2.68 13.86
N PHE A 483 -10.39 -3.21 15.06
CA PHE A 483 -9.47 -3.10 16.18
C PHE A 483 -9.13 -4.45 16.80
N TRP A 484 -7.84 -4.74 16.98
CA TRP A 484 -7.37 -5.92 17.69
C TRP A 484 -6.84 -5.52 19.06
N SER A 485 -7.50 -5.96 20.13
CA SER A 485 -7.17 -5.49 21.48
C SER A 485 -5.97 -6.24 22.08
N LEU A 486 -5.20 -5.54 22.91
CA LEU A 486 -4.02 -6.12 23.57
C LEU A 486 -4.41 -7.28 24.50
N ALA A 487 -5.57 -7.20 25.16
CA ALA A 487 -6.06 -8.25 26.03
C ALA A 487 -6.24 -9.57 25.27
N ARG A 488 -6.92 -9.51 24.11
CA ARG A 488 -7.14 -10.67 23.24
C ARG A 488 -5.83 -11.19 22.64
N ASP A 489 -4.92 -10.30 22.25
CA ASP A 489 -3.64 -10.74 21.70
C ASP A 489 -2.79 -11.48 22.75
N ARG A 490 -2.86 -11.06 24.02
CA ARG A 490 -2.19 -11.74 25.16
C ARG A 490 -2.77 -13.11 25.48
N GLU A 491 -4.01 -13.40 25.13
CA GLU A 491 -4.58 -14.75 25.24
C GLU A 491 -3.92 -15.72 24.26
N ARG A 492 -3.39 -15.20 23.13
CA ARG A 492 -2.84 -16.01 22.04
C ARG A 492 -1.31 -15.97 21.96
N ARG A 493 -0.66 -15.00 22.60
CA ARG A 493 0.77 -14.71 22.43
C ARG A 493 1.43 -14.25 23.72
N SER A 494 2.75 -14.40 23.78
CA SER A 494 3.56 -13.92 24.90
C SER A 494 3.51 -12.39 25.01
N THR A 495 3.81 -11.88 26.20
CA THR A 495 3.86 -10.43 26.45
C THR A 495 4.82 -9.68 25.52
N ALA A 496 5.91 -10.33 25.07
CA ALA A 496 6.87 -9.73 24.15
C ALA A 496 6.28 -9.51 22.75
N GLU A 497 5.42 -10.42 22.29
CA GLU A 497 4.84 -10.45 20.94
C GLU A 497 3.45 -9.80 20.86
N ALA A 498 2.75 -9.72 21.98
CA ALA A 498 1.38 -9.23 22.01
C ALA A 498 1.32 -7.71 21.80
N ARG A 499 0.43 -7.25 20.91
CA ARG A 499 0.14 -5.83 20.64
C ARG A 499 -1.35 -5.61 20.44
N GLY A 500 -1.84 -4.46 20.91
CA GLY A 500 -3.18 -3.96 20.63
C GLY A 500 -3.13 -2.69 19.78
N SER A 501 -3.87 -2.66 18.68
CA SER A 501 -3.91 -1.54 17.73
C SER A 501 -5.12 -1.69 16.80
N SER A 502 -5.45 -0.60 16.10
CA SER A 502 -6.26 -0.69 14.88
C SER A 502 -5.57 -1.66 13.91
N ILE A 503 -6.36 -2.54 13.30
CA ILE A 503 -5.88 -3.54 12.33
C ILE A 503 -5.29 -2.83 11.12
N GLY A 504 -6.05 -1.90 10.55
CA GLY A 504 -5.64 -1.10 9.41
C GLY A 504 -6.18 0.32 9.48
N LEU A 505 -5.93 1.13 8.46
CA LEU A 505 -5.04 0.83 7.33
C LEU A 505 -3.58 0.70 7.80
N GLY A 506 -2.79 -0.08 7.05
CA GLY A 506 -1.35 -0.19 7.21
C GLY A 506 -0.59 0.87 6.41
N PHE A 507 0.72 0.72 6.24
CA PHE A 507 1.54 1.70 5.52
C PHE A 507 1.20 1.78 4.02
N ARG A 508 1.52 2.91 3.37
CA ARG A 508 1.29 3.03 1.92
C ARG A 508 2.13 2.03 1.14
N VAL A 509 1.50 1.43 0.14
CA VAL A 509 2.12 0.48 -0.79
C VAL A 509 1.73 0.83 -2.22
N PRO A 510 2.60 0.58 -3.22
CA PRO A 510 2.30 0.94 -4.60
C PRO A 510 1.02 0.30 -5.15
N LEU A 511 0.27 1.09 -5.90
CA LEU A 511 -0.86 0.63 -6.72
C LEU A 511 -0.83 1.35 -8.07
N LEU A 512 -0.73 0.58 -9.15
CA LEU A 512 -0.81 1.06 -10.52
C LEU A 512 -1.91 0.30 -11.27
N VAL A 513 -2.69 1.02 -12.06
CA VAL A 513 -3.72 0.41 -12.91
C VAL A 513 -3.41 0.73 -14.36
N ALA A 514 -3.07 -0.28 -15.14
CA ALA A 514 -2.82 -0.16 -16.57
C ALA A 514 -4.02 -0.70 -17.36
N SER A 515 -4.59 0.15 -18.19
CA SER A 515 -5.78 -0.13 -18.97
C SER A 515 -5.96 0.95 -20.03
N PRO A 516 -6.67 0.68 -21.14
CA PRO A 516 -7.07 1.75 -22.07
C PRO A 516 -7.80 2.94 -21.39
N TRP A 517 -8.49 2.69 -20.27
CA TRP A 517 -9.22 3.69 -19.50
C TRP A 517 -8.41 4.39 -18.40
N SER A 518 -7.13 4.07 -18.22
CA SER A 518 -6.27 4.67 -17.19
C SER A 518 -5.00 5.30 -17.74
N ARG A 519 -4.94 5.51 -19.07
CA ARG A 519 -3.82 6.15 -19.80
C ARG A 519 -3.64 7.62 -19.42
N GLY A 520 -2.46 8.18 -19.71
CA GLY A 520 -2.14 9.59 -19.54
C GLY A 520 -1.30 9.94 -18.32
N GLY A 521 -0.77 8.93 -17.59
CA GLY A 521 0.17 9.15 -16.50
C GLY A 521 -0.41 9.89 -15.29
N PHE A 522 -1.69 9.66 -14.99
CA PHE A 522 -2.39 10.37 -13.93
C PHE A 522 -1.95 9.92 -12.52
N VAL A 523 -2.18 10.79 -11.52
CA VAL A 523 -2.20 10.40 -10.10
C VAL A 523 -3.63 10.40 -9.56
N CYS A 524 -3.97 9.37 -8.80
CA CYS A 524 -5.19 9.31 -7.99
C CYS A 524 -4.83 9.39 -6.49
N SER A 525 -5.37 10.39 -5.80
CA SER A 525 -5.14 10.63 -4.37
C SER A 525 -6.37 10.34 -3.51
N GLN A 526 -7.28 9.49 -4.00
CA GLN A 526 -8.33 8.89 -3.17
C GLN A 526 -7.73 7.79 -2.29
N VAL A 527 -8.20 7.66 -1.05
CA VAL A 527 -7.76 6.60 -0.15
C VAL A 527 -8.24 5.25 -0.66
N PHE A 528 -7.31 4.31 -0.80
CA PHE A 528 -7.56 2.93 -1.19
C PHE A 528 -6.82 1.95 -0.28
N ASP A 529 -7.29 0.71 -0.31
CA ASP A 529 -6.61 -0.47 0.23
C ASP A 529 -6.94 -1.70 -0.63
N HIS A 530 -6.50 -2.91 -0.25
CA HIS A 530 -6.76 -4.12 -1.02
C HIS A 530 -8.24 -4.41 -1.26
N THR A 531 -9.13 -4.00 -0.35
CA THR A 531 -10.57 -4.21 -0.51
C THR A 531 -11.17 -3.31 -1.61
N SER A 532 -10.47 -2.24 -1.99
CA SER A 532 -10.86 -1.37 -3.10
C SER A 532 -10.91 -2.14 -4.44
N VAL A 533 -10.08 -3.18 -4.60
CA VAL A 533 -10.12 -4.11 -5.75
C VAL A 533 -11.42 -4.91 -5.75
N LEU A 534 -11.84 -5.43 -4.59
CA LEU A 534 -13.10 -6.17 -4.49
C LEU A 534 -14.31 -5.27 -4.76
N GLN A 535 -14.31 -4.04 -4.24
CA GLN A 535 -15.36 -3.06 -4.51
C GLN A 535 -15.45 -2.67 -6.00
N LEU A 536 -14.31 -2.59 -6.70
CA LEU A 536 -14.30 -2.42 -8.16
C LEU A 536 -14.98 -3.60 -8.87
N LEU A 537 -14.63 -4.83 -8.46
CA LEU A 537 -15.19 -6.05 -9.03
C LEU A 537 -16.70 -6.15 -8.77
N GLU A 538 -17.18 -5.81 -7.57
CA GLU A 538 -18.62 -5.72 -7.27
C GLU A 538 -19.34 -4.84 -8.29
N LYS A 539 -18.84 -3.63 -8.49
CA LYS A 539 -19.45 -2.62 -9.36
C LYS A 539 -19.44 -3.04 -10.83
N LEU A 540 -18.29 -3.49 -11.32
CA LEU A 540 -18.12 -3.93 -12.70
C LEU A 540 -18.97 -5.16 -13.00
N LEU A 541 -18.85 -6.21 -12.18
CA LEU A 541 -19.45 -7.51 -12.45
C LEU A 541 -20.96 -7.49 -12.18
N SER A 542 -21.44 -6.72 -11.21
CA SER A 542 -22.89 -6.57 -11.00
C SER A 542 -23.55 -5.90 -12.20
N ARG A 543 -22.94 -4.85 -12.74
CA ARG A 543 -23.42 -4.20 -13.97
C ARG A 543 -23.40 -5.17 -15.15
N LYS A 544 -22.32 -5.93 -15.30
CA LYS A 544 -22.12 -6.82 -16.44
C LYS A 544 -23.04 -8.03 -16.43
N THR A 545 -23.30 -8.60 -15.25
CA THR A 545 -24.10 -9.83 -15.11
C THR A 545 -25.57 -9.55 -14.80
N GLY A 546 -25.92 -8.35 -14.35
CA GLY A 546 -27.24 -8.02 -13.81
C GLY A 546 -27.54 -8.66 -12.45
N LYS A 547 -26.56 -9.36 -11.84
CA LYS A 547 -26.70 -9.99 -10.51
C LYS A 547 -26.07 -9.09 -9.45
N ALA A 548 -26.62 -9.10 -8.23
CA ALA A 548 -26.01 -8.40 -7.11
C ALA A 548 -24.79 -9.19 -6.60
N ILE A 549 -23.58 -8.74 -6.91
CA ILE A 549 -22.33 -9.29 -6.40
C ILE A 549 -21.79 -8.31 -5.36
N HIS A 550 -21.70 -8.76 -4.10
CA HIS A 550 -21.30 -7.91 -2.97
C HIS A 550 -20.45 -8.68 -1.96
N GLU A 551 -19.29 -8.13 -1.59
CA GLU A 551 -18.40 -8.65 -0.56
C GLU A 551 -18.92 -8.24 0.83
N THR A 552 -19.64 -9.13 1.47
CA THR A 552 -20.26 -8.90 2.78
C THR A 552 -19.26 -8.81 3.93
N ASN A 553 -18.01 -9.20 3.73
CA ASN A 553 -16.99 -9.17 4.77
C ASN A 553 -16.33 -7.80 4.96
N ILE A 554 -16.42 -6.90 3.97
CA ILE A 554 -15.84 -5.55 4.10
C ILE A 554 -16.69 -4.76 5.11
N SER A 555 -16.05 -4.31 6.19
CA SER A 555 -16.70 -3.54 7.26
C SER A 555 -17.28 -2.21 6.78
N ALA A 556 -18.28 -1.70 7.50
CA ALA A 556 -18.84 -0.38 7.25
C ALA A 556 -17.78 0.73 7.37
N TRP A 557 -16.83 0.59 8.31
CA TRP A 557 -15.70 1.51 8.44
C TRP A 557 -14.88 1.54 7.15
N ARG A 558 -14.48 0.38 6.64
CA ARG A 558 -13.61 0.29 5.46
C ARG A 558 -14.31 0.76 4.18
N ARG A 559 -15.61 0.44 4.00
CA ARG A 559 -16.44 1.00 2.89
C ARG A 559 -16.62 2.51 2.97
N THR A 560 -16.55 3.08 4.16
CA THR A 560 -16.64 4.53 4.36
C THR A 560 -15.34 5.24 3.97
N VAL A 561 -14.19 4.66 4.33
CA VAL A 561 -12.88 5.32 4.18
C VAL A 561 -12.14 4.98 2.89
N CYS A 562 -12.30 3.77 2.35
CA CYS A 562 -11.63 3.30 1.14
C CYS A 562 -12.56 3.36 -0.08
N GLY A 563 -12.08 3.98 -1.16
CA GLY A 563 -12.83 4.06 -2.42
C GLY A 563 -12.94 2.74 -3.18
N ASP A 564 -13.74 2.72 -4.25
CA ASP A 564 -14.03 1.54 -5.07
C ASP A 564 -13.12 1.40 -6.32
N LEU A 565 -11.98 2.08 -6.34
CA LEU A 565 -11.07 2.31 -7.48
C LEU A 565 -11.69 2.94 -8.73
N SER A 566 -12.98 3.31 -8.75
CA SER A 566 -13.59 3.82 -9.99
C SER A 566 -13.06 5.21 -10.41
N SER A 567 -12.50 5.99 -9.48
CA SER A 567 -11.87 7.28 -9.76
C SER A 567 -10.55 7.19 -10.52
N VAL A 568 -9.98 5.98 -10.65
CA VAL A 568 -8.75 5.70 -11.40
C VAL A 568 -8.96 5.81 -12.92
N PHE A 569 -10.21 5.77 -13.38
CA PHE A 569 -10.53 5.66 -14.80
C PHE A 569 -11.09 6.95 -15.39
N LEU A 570 -10.76 7.17 -16.67
CA LEU A 570 -11.39 8.15 -17.55
C LEU A 570 -12.05 7.42 -18.73
N PRO A 571 -13.08 8.01 -19.36
CA PRO A 571 -13.56 7.51 -20.64
C PRO A 571 -12.44 7.43 -21.67
N ALA A 572 -12.46 6.42 -22.52
CA ALA A 572 -11.43 6.22 -23.54
C ALA A 572 -11.42 7.40 -24.53
N THR A 573 -10.24 8.00 -24.69
CA THR A 573 -9.96 9.05 -25.69
C THR A 573 -9.27 8.46 -26.91
N SER A 574 -9.34 9.16 -28.05
CA SER A 574 -8.62 8.82 -29.28
C SER A 574 -7.30 9.58 -29.37
N GLY A 575 -6.24 8.90 -29.81
CA GLY A 575 -4.94 9.50 -30.13
C GLY A 575 -3.83 9.10 -29.15
N PRO A 576 -2.59 8.91 -29.65
CA PRO A 576 -1.51 8.40 -28.83
C PRO A 576 -1.05 9.44 -27.80
N ASP A 577 -0.93 9.03 -26.54
CA ASP A 577 -0.17 9.79 -25.55
C ASP A 577 1.30 9.83 -25.97
N LYS A 578 1.88 11.04 -26.01
CA LYS A 578 3.33 11.20 -26.22
C LYS A 578 4.06 10.76 -24.96
N LEU A 579 4.43 9.48 -24.89
CA LEU A 579 5.29 8.97 -23.84
C LEU A 579 6.76 9.17 -24.22
N THR A 580 7.45 9.98 -23.43
CA THR A 580 8.92 10.09 -23.47
C THR A 580 9.50 9.06 -22.52
N PHE A 581 10.07 7.99 -23.08
CA PHE A 581 10.85 7.02 -22.32
C PHE A 581 12.30 7.50 -22.20
N PRO A 582 12.97 7.32 -21.05
CA PRO A 582 14.39 7.62 -20.91
C PRO A 582 15.23 6.79 -21.89
N GLU A 583 16.36 7.33 -22.34
CA GLU A 583 17.24 6.61 -23.28
C GLU A 583 17.75 5.29 -22.69
N ARG A 584 17.62 4.27 -23.54
CA ARG A 584 17.67 2.82 -23.29
C ARG A 584 18.98 2.29 -22.67
N ASP A 585 20.10 3.00 -22.82
CA ASP A 585 21.43 2.37 -22.69
C ASP A 585 22.11 2.61 -21.32
N ALA A 586 21.57 3.46 -20.44
CA ALA A 586 22.25 3.89 -19.20
C ALA A 586 21.83 3.18 -17.89
N VAL A 587 20.82 2.29 -17.91
CA VAL A 587 20.14 1.89 -16.67
C VAL A 587 20.45 0.47 -16.17
N ILE A 588 20.76 -0.50 -17.03
CA ILE A 588 20.73 -1.91 -16.61
C ILE A 588 22.08 -2.56 -16.26
N GLU A 589 23.23 -2.08 -16.75
CA GLU A 589 24.56 -2.67 -16.41
C GLU A 589 24.86 -2.77 -14.90
N ALA A 590 24.06 -2.08 -14.11
CA ALA A 590 24.14 -1.79 -12.70
C ALA A 590 23.65 -2.91 -11.74
N ILE A 591 22.51 -3.55 -12.04
CA ILE A 591 21.72 -4.31 -11.04
C ILE A 591 22.33 -5.67 -10.67
N HIS A 592 22.98 -6.37 -11.61
CA HIS A 592 23.60 -7.66 -11.29
C HIS A 592 25.06 -7.52 -10.79
N LYS A 593 25.81 -6.50 -11.25
CA LYS A 593 27.14 -6.16 -10.71
C LYS A 593 27.05 -5.83 -9.22
N ALA A 594 25.94 -5.20 -8.81
CA ALA A 594 25.56 -4.84 -7.44
C ALA A 594 25.82 -5.93 -6.39
N ARG A 595 25.52 -7.21 -6.69
CA ARG A 595 25.66 -8.32 -5.71
C ARG A 595 27.07 -8.42 -5.12
N PHE A 596 28.07 -8.07 -5.93
CA PHE A 596 29.49 -8.13 -5.56
C PHE A 596 30.06 -6.76 -5.17
N LYS A 597 29.21 -5.71 -5.14
CA LYS A 597 29.57 -4.36 -4.68
C LYS A 597 29.41 -4.26 -3.15
N LYS A 598 29.89 -3.15 -2.59
CA LYS A 598 29.85 -2.88 -1.15
C LYS A 598 28.42 -2.60 -0.67
N ALA A 599 28.20 -2.73 0.63
CA ALA A 599 26.97 -2.27 1.29
C ALA A 599 26.72 -0.77 1.02
N PRO A 600 25.45 -0.32 1.00
CA PRO A 600 25.12 1.09 0.91
C PRO A 600 25.79 1.89 2.02
N SER A 601 26.41 3.01 1.65
CA SER A 601 27.08 3.93 2.59
C SER A 601 26.58 5.36 2.47
N GLY A 602 25.46 5.58 1.77
CA GLY A 602 24.87 6.90 1.53
C GLY A 602 24.10 7.47 2.71
N TYR A 603 23.95 6.72 3.80
CA TYR A 603 23.30 7.18 5.03
C TYR A 603 24.30 7.94 5.91
N ARG A 604 23.80 8.89 6.69
CA ARG A 604 24.61 9.64 7.65
C ARG A 604 23.78 10.02 8.87
N LYS A 605 24.42 9.99 10.03
CA LYS A 605 23.89 10.59 11.24
C LYS A 605 23.89 12.12 11.08
N LEU A 606 22.77 12.76 11.39
CA LEU A 606 22.64 14.21 11.32
C LEU A 606 23.17 14.87 12.60
N ALA A 607 23.85 16.02 12.45
CA ALA A 607 24.22 16.86 13.58
C ALA A 607 23.01 17.68 14.06
N ALA A 608 23.00 18.06 15.34
CA ALA A 608 21.92 18.87 15.93
C ALA A 608 21.67 20.20 15.20
N SER A 609 22.73 20.84 14.69
CA SER A 609 22.61 22.05 13.86
C SER A 609 21.88 21.78 12.54
N GLU A 610 22.18 20.66 11.88
CA GLU A 610 21.52 20.29 10.62
C GLU A 610 20.03 19.97 10.82
N ILE A 611 19.70 19.34 11.94
CA ILE A 611 18.31 19.08 12.35
C ILE A 611 17.59 20.40 12.60
N ALA A 612 18.20 21.32 13.36
CA ALA A 612 17.62 22.63 13.63
C ALA A 612 17.46 23.48 12.36
N ASP A 613 18.42 23.40 11.44
CA ASP A 613 18.37 24.08 10.15
C ASP A 613 17.24 23.50 9.27
N PHE A 614 17.10 22.17 9.22
CA PHE A 614 16.02 21.51 8.50
C PHE A 614 14.63 21.88 9.06
N ARG A 615 14.49 21.99 10.39
CA ARG A 615 13.23 22.46 11.02
C ARG A 615 12.85 23.88 10.61
N ARG A 616 13.84 24.75 10.32
CA ARG A 616 13.59 26.13 9.87
C ARG A 616 13.31 26.22 8.38
N ASP A 617 14.08 25.50 7.57
CA ASP A 617 13.95 25.50 6.11
C ASP A 617 14.26 24.09 5.53
N PRO A 618 13.25 23.22 5.42
CA PRO A 618 13.42 21.89 4.84
C PRO A 618 13.93 21.91 3.40
N GLN A 619 13.60 22.96 2.62
CA GLN A 619 13.96 23.04 1.19
C GLN A 619 15.45 23.34 0.98
N ALA A 620 16.11 23.97 1.96
CA ALA A 620 17.55 24.21 1.93
C ALA A 620 18.41 22.94 2.07
N ALA A 621 17.85 21.85 2.63
CA ALA A 621 18.60 20.62 2.89
C ALA A 621 18.91 19.83 1.62
N ARG A 622 20.14 19.98 1.11
CA ARG A 622 20.61 19.31 -0.11
C ARG A 622 20.74 17.79 0.01
N TRP A 623 20.82 17.27 1.23
CA TRP A 623 20.94 15.84 1.53
C TRP A 623 19.60 15.11 1.57
N MET A 624 18.49 15.83 1.66
CA MET A 624 17.15 15.24 1.59
C MET A 624 16.87 14.79 0.14
N PRO A 625 16.18 13.65 -0.08
CA PRO A 625 15.79 13.22 -1.41
C PRO A 625 15.03 14.30 -2.15
N ARG A 626 15.31 14.41 -3.44
CA ARG A 626 14.65 15.40 -4.29
C ARG A 626 13.67 14.68 -5.20
N GLN A 627 12.39 14.96 -5.00
CA GLN A 627 11.37 14.57 -5.95
C GLN A 627 11.61 15.24 -7.32
N GLU A 628 11.29 14.53 -8.39
CA GLU A 628 11.34 15.03 -9.76
C GLU A 628 10.51 16.31 -9.91
N LYS A 629 11.01 17.27 -10.70
CA LYS A 629 10.30 18.53 -10.95
C LYS A 629 9.05 18.31 -11.79
N GLY A 630 8.06 19.19 -11.62
CA GLY A 630 6.87 19.28 -12.46
C GLY A 630 5.62 18.68 -11.84
N VAL A 631 4.47 19.20 -12.27
CA VAL A 631 3.17 18.68 -11.87
C VAL A 631 2.80 17.45 -12.70
N ARG A 632 1.90 16.63 -12.15
CA ARG A 632 1.29 15.48 -12.81
C ARG A 632 -0.21 15.73 -12.98
N PRO A 633 -0.83 15.33 -14.09
CA PRO A 633 -2.28 15.30 -14.21
C PRO A 633 -2.89 14.51 -13.05
N SER A 634 -3.90 15.06 -12.37
CA SER A 634 -4.57 14.42 -11.23
C SER A 634 -6.00 14.07 -11.57
N LEU A 635 -6.47 12.91 -11.14
CA LEU A 635 -7.85 12.49 -11.35
C LEU A 635 -8.82 13.23 -10.44
N ALA A 636 -10.09 13.26 -10.86
CA ALA A 636 -11.17 13.77 -10.04
C ALA A 636 -11.46 12.80 -8.90
N ILE A 637 -11.44 13.27 -7.66
CA ILE A 637 -11.78 12.46 -6.50
C ILE A 637 -13.02 13.04 -5.79
N PRO A 638 -13.92 12.20 -5.23
CA PRO A 638 -15.23 12.63 -4.79
C PRO A 638 -15.27 13.17 -3.35
N TYR A 639 -14.26 13.96 -2.97
CA TYR A 639 -14.11 14.48 -1.62
C TYR A 639 -14.61 15.92 -1.48
N GLU A 640 -15.58 16.13 -0.59
CA GLU A 640 -16.02 17.45 -0.14
C GLU A 640 -15.78 17.54 1.38
N LEU A 641 -14.58 17.94 1.80
CA LEU A 641 -14.16 17.82 3.20
C LEU A 641 -14.19 19.15 3.92
N TYR A 642 -14.69 19.13 5.15
CA TYR A 642 -14.65 20.27 6.08
C TYR A 642 -14.21 19.82 7.46
N ALA A 643 -13.47 20.69 8.15
CA ALA A 643 -13.28 20.59 9.58
C ALA A 643 -13.31 22.00 10.19
N GLU A 644 -14.06 22.13 11.28
CA GLU A 644 -14.28 23.38 12.01
C GLU A 644 -13.87 23.19 13.47
N GLY A 645 -13.37 24.24 14.11
CA GLY A 645 -12.92 24.21 15.50
C GLY A 645 -13.18 25.54 16.19
N ARG A 646 -13.75 25.49 17.39
CA ARG A 646 -14.11 26.67 18.19
C ARG A 646 -14.00 26.38 19.69
N LEU A 647 -13.81 27.42 20.49
CA LEU A 647 -13.97 27.29 21.94
C LEU A 647 -15.45 27.24 22.31
N SER A 648 -15.80 26.35 23.23
CA SER A 648 -17.07 26.35 23.93
C SER A 648 -17.29 27.67 24.68
N ALA A 649 -18.55 28.04 24.94
CA ALA A 649 -18.91 29.31 25.56
C ALA A 649 -18.27 29.55 26.95
N ASN A 650 -17.91 28.48 27.67
CA ASN A 650 -17.22 28.58 28.96
C ASN A 650 -15.69 28.51 28.86
N GLY A 651 -15.13 28.42 27.64
CA GLY A 651 -13.70 28.34 27.35
C GLY A 651 -13.02 27.04 27.79
N LYS A 652 -13.76 26.02 28.25
CA LYS A 652 -13.17 24.79 28.81
C LYS A 652 -12.91 23.70 27.77
N LEU A 653 -13.64 23.73 26.67
CA LEU A 653 -13.53 22.76 25.58
C LEU A 653 -13.17 23.47 24.26
N LEU A 654 -12.23 22.88 23.51
CA LEU A 654 -12.10 23.08 22.06
C LEU A 654 -13.02 22.07 21.37
N GLU A 655 -14.16 22.54 20.88
CA GLU A 655 -15.11 21.77 20.10
C GLU A 655 -14.61 21.69 18.66
N ILE A 656 -14.55 20.48 18.11
CA ILE A 656 -14.19 20.23 16.71
C ILE A 656 -15.30 19.46 16.01
N SER A 657 -15.40 19.66 14.70
CA SER A 657 -16.24 18.84 13.84
C SER A 657 -15.58 18.55 12.51
N MET A 658 -15.86 17.37 11.96
CA MET A 658 -15.42 16.94 10.64
C MET A 658 -16.64 16.52 9.83
N GLU A 659 -16.68 16.92 8.57
CA GLU A 659 -17.81 16.67 7.65
C GLU A 659 -17.30 16.19 6.30
N ALA A 660 -18.00 15.20 5.75
CA ALA A 660 -17.89 14.79 4.36
C ALA A 660 -19.18 15.21 3.63
N GLY A 661 -19.13 16.29 2.86
CA GLY A 661 -20.27 16.91 2.20
C GLY A 661 -20.77 16.16 0.96
N THR A 662 -22.01 16.47 0.56
CA THR A 662 -22.66 15.89 -0.63
C THR A 662 -23.16 16.93 -1.63
N ALA A 663 -22.94 18.21 -1.38
CA ALA A 663 -23.46 19.29 -2.21
C ALA A 663 -22.79 19.33 -3.60
N LEU A 664 -21.53 18.91 -3.70
CA LEU A 664 -20.77 18.89 -4.95
C LEU A 664 -20.98 17.62 -5.78
N PHE A 665 -21.03 16.44 -5.13
CA PHE A 665 -21.02 15.16 -5.85
C PHE A 665 -22.28 14.31 -5.68
N GLY A 666 -23.21 14.69 -4.80
CA GLY A 666 -24.44 13.96 -4.54
C GLY A 666 -24.16 12.50 -4.16
N ALA A 667 -24.81 11.57 -4.85
CA ALA A 667 -24.62 10.13 -4.63
C ALA A 667 -23.21 9.62 -4.95
N ARG A 668 -22.36 10.40 -5.62
CA ARG A 668 -20.95 10.03 -5.88
C ARG A 668 -20.01 10.43 -4.76
N SER A 669 -20.44 11.23 -3.78
CA SER A 669 -19.59 11.66 -2.67
C SER A 669 -19.02 10.47 -1.90
N ALA A 670 -17.75 10.55 -1.54
CA ALA A 670 -17.12 9.59 -0.63
C ALA A 670 -17.21 10.07 0.82
N GLY A 671 -17.22 9.11 1.73
CA GLY A 671 -16.84 9.35 3.12
C GLY A 671 -15.35 9.63 3.22
N SER A 672 -14.87 9.97 4.41
CA SER A 672 -13.46 10.27 4.60
C SER A 672 -12.97 9.85 5.97
N PRO A 673 -11.75 9.29 6.06
CA PRO A 673 -11.03 9.28 7.32
C PRO A 673 -10.53 10.70 7.64
N PHE A 674 -10.41 11.01 8.93
CA PHE A 674 -9.69 12.19 9.43
C PHE A 674 -8.87 11.82 10.65
N HIS A 675 -7.67 12.35 10.76
CA HIS A 675 -6.79 12.15 11.90
C HIS A 675 -6.47 13.49 12.55
N ALA A 676 -6.67 13.59 13.85
CA ALA A 676 -6.31 14.78 14.61
C ALA A 676 -5.02 14.55 15.38
N TYR A 677 -4.08 15.47 15.23
CA TYR A 677 -2.78 15.52 15.90
C TYR A 677 -2.73 16.71 16.83
N ALA A 678 -2.30 16.50 18.06
CA ALA A 678 -2.12 17.57 19.01
C ALA A 678 -0.65 17.59 19.48
N PRO A 679 0.25 18.28 18.75
CA PRO A 679 1.70 18.28 19.00
C PRO A 679 2.14 19.20 20.14
N GLY A 680 1.17 19.83 20.83
CA GLY A 680 1.44 20.70 21.98
C GLY A 680 1.89 19.92 23.23
N LYS A 681 2.35 20.66 24.24
CA LYS A 681 2.67 20.09 25.55
C LYS A 681 1.38 19.85 26.34
N PHE A 682 1.31 18.74 27.07
CA PHE A 682 0.20 18.42 27.95
C PHE A 682 0.64 18.47 29.42
N ARG A 683 -0.32 18.69 30.32
CA ARG A 683 -0.04 18.60 31.76
C ARG A 683 0.42 17.18 32.10
N GLY A 684 1.64 17.06 32.61
CA GLY A 684 2.22 15.78 33.04
C GLY A 684 2.74 14.88 31.92
N SER A 685 2.72 15.31 30.65
CA SER A 685 3.34 14.57 29.53
C SER A 685 3.64 15.51 28.35
N ALA A 686 4.80 15.33 27.72
CA ALA A 686 5.15 16.03 26.48
C ALA A 686 4.77 15.23 25.22
N GLU A 687 4.03 14.13 25.36
CA GLU A 687 3.71 13.24 24.25
C GLU A 687 2.61 13.81 23.34
N LEU A 688 2.82 13.69 22.03
CA LEU A 688 1.81 13.89 21.00
C LEU A 688 0.56 13.07 21.32
N ARG A 689 -0.61 13.68 21.17
CA ARG A 689 -1.89 12.95 21.23
C ARG A 689 -2.51 12.86 19.85
N THR A 690 -3.06 11.69 19.53
CA THR A 690 -3.71 11.42 18.24
C THR A 690 -5.15 10.94 18.46
N ARG A 691 -6.04 11.31 17.54
CA ARG A 691 -7.42 10.79 17.46
C ARG A 691 -7.78 10.45 16.02
N ALA A 692 -8.52 9.36 15.84
CA ALA A 692 -8.90 8.86 14.53
C ALA A 692 -10.42 8.96 14.31
N TYR A 693 -10.82 9.32 13.09
CA TYR A 693 -12.22 9.53 12.76
C TYR A 693 -12.56 8.94 11.39
N ALA A 694 -13.81 8.49 11.26
CA ALA A 694 -14.39 8.11 9.97
C ALA A 694 -15.75 8.78 9.81
N VAL A 695 -15.92 9.51 8.72
CA VAL A 695 -17.11 10.31 8.45
C VAL A 695 -17.79 9.80 7.19
N GLU A 696 -19.03 9.35 7.29
CA GLU A 696 -19.83 8.93 6.14
C GLU A 696 -20.19 10.12 5.23
N PRO A 697 -20.40 9.88 3.92
CA PRO A 697 -20.87 10.92 3.03
C PRO A 697 -22.20 11.52 3.54
N GLY A 698 -22.27 12.85 3.58
CA GLY A 698 -23.42 13.62 4.05
C GLY A 698 -23.54 13.72 5.56
N LYS A 699 -22.56 13.22 6.32
CA LYS A 699 -22.56 13.23 7.79
C LYS A 699 -21.50 14.17 8.35
N ARG A 700 -21.69 14.49 9.63
CA ARG A 700 -20.76 15.27 10.45
C ARG A 700 -20.51 14.53 11.76
N VAL A 701 -19.25 14.43 12.16
CA VAL A 701 -18.83 13.92 13.47
C VAL A 701 -18.35 15.09 14.33
N GLN A 702 -18.79 15.13 15.59
CA GLN A 702 -18.41 16.15 16.56
C GLN A 702 -17.61 15.54 17.72
N ASP A 703 -16.56 16.25 18.13
CA ASP A 703 -15.73 15.87 19.26
C ASP A 703 -15.23 17.09 20.03
N ALA A 704 -14.66 16.88 21.21
CA ALA A 704 -14.13 17.96 22.02
C ALA A 704 -12.81 17.59 22.71
N TRP A 705 -11.95 18.58 22.88
CA TRP A 705 -10.72 18.49 23.64
C TRP A 705 -10.81 19.39 24.87
N GLU A 706 -10.45 18.84 26.03
CA GLU A 706 -10.38 19.61 27.26
C GLU A 706 -9.19 20.56 27.21
N ILE A 707 -9.43 21.87 27.36
CA ILE A 707 -8.36 22.88 27.32
C ILE A 707 -7.38 22.68 28.48
N GLU A 708 -7.87 22.22 29.62
CA GLU A 708 -7.04 22.03 30.81
C GLU A 708 -5.99 20.91 30.68
N VAL A 709 -6.14 19.99 29.71
CA VAL A 709 -5.09 18.98 29.48
C VAL A 709 -3.86 19.57 28.81
N PHE A 710 -3.99 20.70 28.11
CA PHE A 710 -2.87 21.39 27.50
C PHE A 710 -2.10 22.21 28.54
N GLU A 711 -0.77 22.22 28.43
CA GLU A 711 0.08 23.02 29.30
C GLU A 711 -0.29 24.51 29.17
N ASN A 712 -0.49 25.18 30.31
CA ASN A 712 -0.94 26.58 30.40
C ASN A 712 -2.27 26.88 29.68
N GLY A 713 -3.05 25.87 29.29
CA GLY A 713 -4.27 26.04 28.50
C GLY A 713 -4.01 26.49 27.04
N VAL A 714 -2.78 26.38 26.55
CA VAL A 714 -2.42 26.72 25.16
C VAL A 714 -2.58 25.48 24.29
N TYR A 715 -3.61 25.47 23.45
CA TYR A 715 -3.92 24.34 22.59
C TYR A 715 -3.32 24.51 21.20
N HIS A 716 -2.92 23.40 20.60
CA HIS A 716 -2.58 23.30 19.19
C HIS A 716 -3.04 21.94 18.66
N LEU A 717 -3.92 21.97 17.67
CA LEU A 717 -4.53 20.80 17.06
C LEU A 717 -4.51 20.91 15.53
N SER A 718 -4.07 19.87 14.85
CA SER A 718 -4.07 19.74 13.40
C SER A 718 -4.96 18.57 12.99
N VAL A 719 -6.02 18.84 12.23
CA VAL A 719 -6.91 17.82 11.65
C VAL A 719 -6.52 17.59 10.20
N CYS A 720 -6.01 16.40 9.91
CA CYS A 720 -5.54 15.97 8.60
C CYS A 720 -6.56 15.04 7.94
N GLY A 721 -6.66 15.12 6.62
CA GLY A 721 -7.46 14.22 5.80
C GLY A 721 -6.75 13.89 4.47
N PRO A 722 -7.42 13.12 3.60
CA PRO A 722 -6.86 12.74 2.30
C PRO A 722 -6.47 13.92 1.42
N ASN A 723 -5.60 13.64 0.45
CA ASN A 723 -5.17 14.59 -0.58
C ASN A 723 -4.66 15.95 -0.03
N GLY A 724 -4.01 15.94 1.14
CA GLY A 724 -3.40 17.12 1.76
C GLY A 724 -4.38 18.09 2.42
N PHE A 725 -5.59 17.62 2.71
CA PHE A 725 -6.52 18.35 3.56
C PHE A 725 -5.92 18.55 4.96
N LEU A 726 -5.85 19.81 5.41
CA LEU A 726 -5.34 20.18 6.73
C LEU A 726 -6.14 21.34 7.32
N ARG A 727 -6.48 21.24 8.60
CA ARG A 727 -6.98 22.35 9.41
C ARG A 727 -6.18 22.43 10.71
N GLU A 728 -5.56 23.57 10.97
CA GLU A 728 -4.86 23.80 12.24
C GLU A 728 -5.61 24.81 13.10
N PHE A 729 -5.72 24.50 14.39
CA PHE A 729 -6.35 25.31 15.41
C PHE A 729 -5.35 25.51 16.54
N ALA A 730 -4.82 26.72 16.70
CA ALA A 730 -4.05 27.09 17.88
C ALA A 730 -4.66 28.31 18.58
N GLY A 731 -4.55 28.33 19.90
CA GLY A 731 -5.11 29.38 20.74
C GLY A 731 -4.76 29.15 22.21
N GLY A 732 -5.21 30.04 23.09
CA GLY A 732 -4.94 29.93 24.52
C GLY A 732 -5.88 30.76 25.37
N PRO A 733 -5.56 30.98 26.67
CA PRO A 733 -6.38 31.84 27.52
C PRO A 733 -6.58 33.23 26.91
N GLY A 734 -7.82 33.71 26.86
CA GLY A 734 -8.16 34.99 26.23
C GLY A 734 -8.27 34.95 24.70
N ASP A 735 -8.35 33.76 24.10
CA ASP A 735 -8.61 33.56 22.67
C ASP A 735 -9.82 34.40 22.21
N PRO A 736 -9.75 35.08 21.05
CA PRO A 736 -10.88 35.82 20.53
C PRO A 736 -12.04 34.87 20.20
N GLU A 737 -13.27 35.34 20.44
CA GLU A 737 -14.50 34.66 20.02
C GLU A 737 -14.67 34.82 18.50
N PHE A 738 -13.79 34.17 17.73
CA PHE A 738 -13.69 34.29 16.29
C PHE A 738 -13.61 32.90 15.65
N ASP A 739 -14.55 32.61 14.76
CA ASP A 739 -14.61 31.35 14.02
C ASP A 739 -14.30 31.59 12.54
N ILE A 740 -13.88 30.53 11.87
CA ILE A 740 -13.71 30.52 10.41
C ILE A 740 -14.44 29.32 9.81
N ARG A 741 -15.02 29.50 8.63
CA ARG A 741 -15.61 28.42 7.84
C ARG A 741 -15.16 28.50 6.40
N CYS A 742 -14.74 27.36 5.85
CA CYS A 742 -14.44 27.22 4.44
C CYS A 742 -15.66 26.61 3.71
N LYS A 743 -16.00 27.14 2.53
CA LYS A 743 -17.04 26.59 1.65
C LYS A 743 -16.49 26.40 0.25
N TYR A 744 -16.61 25.18 -0.27
CA TYR A 744 -16.16 24.85 -1.61
C TYR A 744 -17.15 25.38 -2.63
N THR A 745 -16.65 25.84 -3.77
CA THR A 745 -17.49 26.24 -4.90
C THR A 745 -17.35 25.23 -6.04
N ARG A 746 -18.40 25.07 -6.85
CA ARG A 746 -18.36 24.18 -8.04
C ARG A 746 -17.31 24.59 -9.07
N GLY A 747 -16.85 25.85 -9.04
CA GLY A 747 -15.83 26.39 -9.94
C GLY A 747 -14.39 26.03 -9.56
N GLY A 748 -14.15 25.42 -8.39
CA GLY A 748 -12.80 25.16 -7.89
C GLY A 748 -12.21 26.27 -7.01
N ASP A 749 -13.00 27.31 -6.73
CA ASP A 749 -12.63 28.38 -5.81
C ASP A 749 -13.12 28.12 -4.38
N LEU A 750 -12.61 28.90 -3.43
CA LEU A 750 -12.93 28.77 -2.02
C LEU A 750 -13.57 30.05 -1.48
N THR A 751 -14.67 29.91 -0.73
CA THR A 751 -15.22 31.00 0.07
C THR A 751 -14.83 30.80 1.53
N VAL A 752 -14.15 31.78 2.11
CA VAL A 752 -13.77 31.81 3.52
C VAL A 752 -14.71 32.76 4.25
N VAL A 753 -15.51 32.23 5.17
CA VAL A 753 -16.42 32.99 6.01
C VAL A 753 -15.73 33.26 7.34
N LEU A 754 -15.53 34.54 7.63
CA LEU A 754 -14.99 35.06 8.88
C LEU A 754 -16.16 35.41 9.80
N ILE A 755 -16.17 34.88 11.03
CA ILE A 755 -17.33 34.97 11.92
C ILE A 755 -16.87 35.57 13.25
N ASN A 756 -17.27 36.82 13.53
CA ASN A 756 -17.05 37.44 14.83
C ASN A 756 -18.23 37.13 15.75
N ARG A 757 -17.99 36.29 16.76
CA ARG A 757 -19.00 35.90 17.76
C ARG A 757 -19.05 36.86 18.94
N HIS A 758 -18.05 37.73 19.11
CA HIS A 758 -18.00 38.66 20.23
C HIS A 758 -19.10 39.71 20.12
N ALA A 759 -19.79 39.96 21.22
CA ALA A 759 -20.97 40.82 21.25
C ALA A 759 -20.67 42.32 21.11
N LYS A 760 -19.44 42.77 21.42
CA LYS A 760 -19.11 44.20 21.57
C LYS A 760 -17.83 44.68 20.87
N SER A 761 -16.99 43.77 20.38
CA SER A 761 -15.64 44.10 19.93
C SER A 761 -15.48 43.70 18.47
N SER A 762 -14.96 44.61 17.67
CA SER A 762 -14.53 44.30 16.31
C SER A 762 -13.18 43.60 16.35
N TYR A 763 -12.97 42.64 15.46
CA TYR A 763 -11.66 42.03 15.26
C TYR A 763 -11.07 42.46 13.91
N ALA A 764 -9.83 42.93 13.93
CA ALA A 764 -9.01 43.07 12.74
C ALA A 764 -8.25 41.76 12.53
N VAL A 765 -8.38 41.16 11.35
CA VAL A 765 -7.80 39.86 11.04
C VAL A 765 -6.97 39.92 9.76
N GLU A 766 -5.89 39.15 9.76
CA GLU A 766 -5.04 38.94 8.60
C GLU A 766 -5.28 37.55 8.03
N LEU A 767 -5.60 37.46 6.75
CA LEU A 767 -5.50 36.24 5.95
C LEU A 767 -4.20 36.29 5.16
N ALA A 768 -3.33 35.29 5.29
CA ALA A 768 -2.06 35.20 4.56
C ALA A 768 -1.91 33.81 3.91
N ASP A 769 -1.74 33.79 2.59
CA ASP A 769 -1.35 32.61 1.80
C ASP A 769 0.16 32.35 1.96
N HIS A 770 0.53 31.10 2.27
CA HIS A 770 1.91 30.71 2.56
C HIS A 770 2.67 30.15 1.36
N MET A 771 1.96 29.62 0.37
CA MET A 771 2.54 28.65 -0.56
C MET A 771 2.27 28.92 -2.03
N TYR A 772 1.24 29.70 -2.38
CA TYR A 772 0.78 29.78 -3.77
C TYR A 772 0.85 31.19 -4.34
N GLN A 773 -0.19 31.99 -4.09
CA GLN A 773 -0.40 33.27 -4.77
C GLN A 773 0.10 34.46 -3.94
N GLY A 774 0.62 34.23 -2.73
CA GLY A 774 1.13 35.28 -1.83
C GLY A 774 0.05 36.29 -1.42
N ILE A 775 -1.22 35.88 -1.44
CA ILE A 775 -2.35 36.73 -1.06
C ILE A 775 -2.25 37.06 0.44
N SER A 776 -2.07 38.35 0.77
CA SER A 776 -2.33 38.87 2.12
C SER A 776 -3.53 39.84 2.09
N ARG A 777 -4.48 39.66 3.00
CA ARG A 777 -5.68 40.49 3.12
C ARG A 777 -5.95 40.82 4.59
N GLN A 778 -6.00 42.11 4.89
CA GLN A 778 -6.48 42.61 6.18
C GLN A 778 -7.99 42.82 6.12
N GLN A 779 -8.70 42.46 7.18
CA GLN A 779 -10.14 42.59 7.23
C GLN A 779 -10.61 42.92 8.64
N THR A 780 -11.50 43.90 8.77
CA THR A 780 -12.22 44.14 10.04
C THR A 780 -13.60 43.51 9.98
N VAL A 781 -13.95 42.74 11.02
CA VAL A 781 -15.27 42.12 11.20
C VAL A 781 -15.91 42.71 12.46
N ALA A 782 -17.04 43.40 12.26
CA ALA A 782 -17.78 44.04 13.34
C ALA A 782 -18.40 43.02 14.32
N PRO A 783 -18.78 43.42 15.54
CA PRO A 783 -19.32 42.50 16.55
C PRO A 783 -20.56 41.77 16.05
N GLY A 784 -20.62 40.45 16.27
CA GLY A 784 -21.74 39.61 15.84
C GLY A 784 -21.94 39.50 14.32
N GLN A 785 -21.01 39.98 13.49
CA GLN A 785 -21.12 39.95 12.03
C GLN A 785 -20.30 38.83 11.40
N GLU A 786 -20.71 38.44 10.19
CA GLU A 786 -19.94 37.56 9.30
C GLU A 786 -19.45 38.33 8.08
N LYS A 787 -18.26 38.00 7.58
CA LYS A 787 -17.74 38.54 6.33
C LYS A 787 -17.18 37.42 5.46
N SER A 788 -17.61 37.36 4.21
CA SER A 788 -17.14 36.37 3.24
C SER A 788 -16.00 36.92 2.40
N LEU A 789 -14.93 36.14 2.27
CA LEU A 789 -13.80 36.38 1.38
C LEU A 789 -13.80 35.31 0.30
N HIS A 790 -13.81 35.74 -0.96
CA HIS A 790 -13.64 34.84 -2.09
C HIS A 790 -12.15 34.72 -2.46
N LEU A 791 -11.65 33.50 -2.54
CA LEU A 791 -10.30 33.16 -2.99
C LEU A 791 -10.40 32.44 -4.34
N ALA A 792 -9.91 33.11 -5.39
CA ALA A 792 -9.79 32.53 -6.71
C ALA A 792 -8.57 31.61 -6.76
N LEU A 793 -8.76 30.34 -7.09
CA LEU A 793 -7.72 29.30 -6.97
C LEU A 793 -7.30 28.71 -8.33
N ALA A 794 -7.82 29.23 -9.44
CA ALA A 794 -7.48 28.74 -10.78
C ALA A 794 -5.97 28.74 -11.06
N LYS A 795 -5.22 29.74 -10.57
CA LYS A 795 -3.75 29.84 -10.74
C LYS A 795 -2.96 28.78 -9.99
N SER A 796 -3.55 28.21 -8.94
CA SER A 796 -2.99 27.14 -8.13
C SER A 796 -3.71 25.81 -8.37
N PHE A 797 -4.41 25.62 -9.49
CA PHE A 797 -5.15 24.39 -9.80
C PHE A 797 -6.13 23.95 -8.70
N SER A 798 -6.82 24.91 -8.06
CA SER A 798 -7.75 24.69 -6.93
C SER A 798 -7.07 24.33 -5.59
N TRP A 799 -5.74 24.43 -5.51
CA TRP A 799 -4.99 24.26 -4.25
C TRP A 799 -4.98 25.56 -3.44
N TYR A 800 -5.04 25.43 -2.11
CA TYR A 800 -4.98 26.54 -1.17
C TYR A 800 -4.18 26.14 0.09
N ASP A 801 -3.51 27.13 0.68
CA ASP A 801 -2.87 27.06 2.01
C ASP A 801 -2.76 28.48 2.56
N PHE A 802 -3.57 28.79 3.57
CA PHE A 802 -3.56 30.11 4.19
C PHE A 802 -3.74 30.02 5.70
N THR A 803 -3.26 31.04 6.40
CA THR A 803 -3.56 31.26 7.82
C THR A 803 -4.44 32.47 8.04
N ILE A 804 -5.25 32.43 9.09
CA ILE A 804 -5.95 33.56 9.66
C ILE A 804 -5.39 33.83 11.06
N ARG A 805 -5.00 35.09 11.30
CA ARG A 805 -4.58 35.62 12.61
C ARG A 805 -5.48 36.78 13.00
N VAL A 806 -5.71 36.95 14.30
CA VAL A 806 -6.40 38.14 14.85
C VAL A 806 -5.36 39.10 15.42
N ASN A 807 -5.38 40.35 14.98
CA ASN A 807 -4.41 41.36 15.41
C ASN A 807 -4.54 41.58 16.93
N GLY A 808 -3.42 41.47 17.64
CA GLY A 808 -3.37 41.57 19.10
C GLY A 808 -3.65 40.26 19.86
N ALA A 809 -3.95 39.16 19.17
CA ALA A 809 -4.07 37.83 19.76
C ALA A 809 -2.94 36.91 19.27
N GLU A 810 -1.81 36.90 20.00
CA GLU A 810 -0.57 36.23 19.55
C GLU A 810 -0.70 34.70 19.43
N THR A 811 -1.56 34.08 20.24
CA THR A 811 -1.75 32.62 20.27
C THR A 811 -2.79 32.13 19.27
N TYR A 812 -3.66 33.01 18.74
CA TYR A 812 -4.74 32.61 17.84
C TYR A 812 -4.22 32.37 16.42
N LEU A 813 -4.31 31.12 15.96
CA LEU A 813 -4.02 30.73 14.60
C LEU A 813 -5.10 29.79 14.08
N ARG A 814 -5.55 30.05 12.85
CA ARG A 814 -6.30 29.07 12.06
C ARG A 814 -5.60 28.86 10.73
N ARG A 815 -5.17 27.65 10.41
CA ARG A 815 -4.62 27.32 9.08
C ARG A 815 -5.60 26.45 8.31
N CYS A 816 -5.77 26.73 7.03
CA CYS A 816 -6.58 25.94 6.11
C CYS A 816 -5.77 25.62 4.87
N ALA A 817 -5.52 24.33 4.63
CA ALA A 817 -4.90 23.87 3.40
C ALA A 817 -5.65 22.68 2.78
N GLY A 818 -5.48 22.51 1.48
CA GLY A 818 -6.04 21.39 0.73
C GLY A 818 -6.34 21.77 -0.71
N ARG A 819 -7.22 21.00 -1.34
CA ARG A 819 -7.73 21.24 -2.69
C ARG A 819 -9.25 21.29 -2.70
N VAL A 820 -9.80 22.20 -3.49
CA VAL A 820 -11.24 22.19 -3.81
C VAL A 820 -11.47 21.21 -4.96
N GLU A 821 -12.08 20.07 -4.67
CA GLU A 821 -12.43 19.09 -5.69
C GLU A 821 -13.64 19.55 -6.51
N THR A 822 -13.57 19.38 -7.83
CA THR A 822 -14.60 19.89 -8.78
C THR A 822 -15.31 18.79 -9.55
N GLY A 823 -14.89 17.54 -9.38
CA GLY A 823 -15.38 16.41 -10.18
C GLY A 823 -14.79 16.37 -11.59
N LYS A 824 -13.79 17.21 -11.88
CA LYS A 824 -12.99 17.22 -13.11
C LYS A 824 -11.53 16.93 -12.79
N THR A 825 -10.80 16.45 -13.79
CA THR A 825 -9.35 16.30 -13.69
C THR A 825 -8.68 17.65 -13.49
N GLY A 826 -7.47 17.63 -12.92
CA GLY A 826 -6.66 18.82 -12.70
C GLY A 826 -5.19 18.46 -12.59
N TYR A 827 -4.47 19.07 -11.66
CA TYR A 827 -3.03 18.81 -11.47
C TYR A 827 -2.70 18.58 -10.00
N SER A 828 -1.65 17.77 -9.78
CA SER A 828 -1.01 17.60 -8.48
C SER A 828 -0.56 18.95 -7.91
N ASP A 829 -0.31 18.98 -6.61
CA ASP A 829 0.08 20.21 -5.91
C ASP A 829 1.33 20.89 -6.54
N PRO A 830 1.25 22.17 -6.91
CA PRO A 830 2.38 22.86 -7.53
C PRO A 830 3.56 23.12 -6.57
N VAL A 831 3.35 23.08 -5.24
CA VAL A 831 4.44 23.16 -4.24
C VAL A 831 5.33 21.93 -4.33
N MET A 832 4.74 20.73 -4.44
CA MET A 832 5.50 19.48 -4.61
C MET A 832 6.34 19.50 -5.90
N ALA A 833 5.86 20.22 -6.91
CA ALA A 833 6.51 20.39 -8.21
C ALA A 833 7.62 21.46 -8.23
N ARG A 834 7.78 22.24 -7.15
CA ARG A 834 8.71 23.40 -7.05
C ARG A 834 8.46 24.46 -8.13
N LEU A 835 7.18 24.76 -8.37
CA LEU A 835 6.75 25.78 -9.36
C LEU A 835 6.33 27.11 -8.72
N VAL A 836 6.19 27.15 -7.39
CA VAL A 836 5.72 28.30 -6.60
C VAL A 836 6.74 28.67 -5.54
#